data_AF-A0A9D4FDL0-F1
#
_entry.id   AF-A0A9D4FDL0-F1
#
_cell.length_a   1.000
_cell.length_b   1.000
_cell.length_c   1.000
_cell.angle_alpha   90.00
_cell.angle_beta   90.00
_cell.angle_gamma   90.00
#
_symmetry.space_group_name_H-M   'P 1'
#
loop_
_entity.id
_entity.type
_entity.pdbx_description
1 polymer ?
#
loop_
_entity_poly.entity_id
_entity_poly.type
_entity_poly.pdbx_seq_one_letter_code
_entity_poly.pdbx_strand_id
1 'polypeptide(L)'
;MLKFWIEGASPSDRLWIENFSDLKLDKFYSIPLSLVTAGLRSASTGSAQLFNPYPILGAPSNICWPRGFPLTLIRKSSDQGHFKVNLVEENIEKKVNDIGVLQSLADHEPDVDALYRLIQGTPFTFKRPAKGSDTKRIHLLSEGVYSPFNAQATLYFRNAFLALYLPVTVPGRVSDIWRSYLAQALLSLHNITIGFLPRPIVDQDRNDHSLLADLESEIALYTQTNALVAFLDEWRTNKTISGDNELRSLEDLLEELYIETYERGFIEIDDVLHIQNWILAFGSVRFNSIATKSKNTKQYKQVDGNMIEREIINIDVGKSIIVSDSIEPEECKTIKNRATNVTFWTSDLHDGTRLDSPSLLASLGQRFVVAGYKRRQTPYPAVFDRPGFIVPEKISNEILSYRINTQATDDFMNNNFKFYENDLLFKNTDAFYCSFYAAMCQIWMPLNKTKSIVFLAGHRYNLGRCSLESWTKLNEQLWELQNNDPVRVDHKHIIAGASRYDYEYLKHYTGLKDSIKLISSFSGFYTDGNKFNPTEPEILFVSYGAMFTDITVNVVEIRKKYPRYQLSDLVKHKAIIYVPYSVMSFKLTEFYSLNIPLFVPSAKYFKTNGNFGSDRTSTTAPYCDNDPDLWWKMPSHPSSPHSYNPNAEYAQDPEAEMYWLQFSDFYDWPHIQYFDDGSDLNRKLQTADFIAIHKSMKAQNEIRKHELLQQWCKLLPQIKKK
;
A
#
# COMPACT_ATOMS: atom_id res chain seq x y z
N MET A 1 0.21 14.32 -11.25
CA MET A 1 -0.53 13.22 -11.87
C MET A 1 -0.85 12.22 -10.75
N LEU A 2 -2.03 12.31 -10.14
CA LEU A 2 -2.43 11.48 -8.99
C LEU A 2 -3.23 10.28 -9.52
N LYS A 3 -2.80 9.07 -9.13
CA LYS A 3 -3.50 7.80 -9.38
C LYS A 3 -4.70 7.72 -8.44
N PHE A 4 -5.91 7.64 -8.98
CA PHE A 4 -7.08 7.08 -8.29
C PHE A 4 -7.96 6.44 -9.35
N TRP A 5 -8.02 5.11 -9.37
CA TRP A 5 -9.14 4.38 -9.96
C TRP A 5 -9.73 3.56 -8.84
N ILE A 6 -10.79 4.12 -8.24
CA ILE A 6 -11.60 3.43 -7.22
C ILE A 6 -12.38 2.33 -7.93
N GLU A 7 -12.48 1.19 -7.26
CA GLU A 7 -13.23 0.01 -7.68
C GLU A 7 -14.71 0.36 -7.92
N GLY A 8 -15.20 0.20 -9.16
CA GLY A 8 -16.63 0.27 -9.50
C GLY A 8 -17.20 1.61 -10.01
N ALA A 9 -16.39 2.64 -10.30
CA ALA A 9 -16.89 3.86 -10.96
C ALA A 9 -16.79 3.75 -12.49
N SER A 10 -17.92 3.83 -13.21
CA SER A 10 -17.91 4.04 -14.67
C SER A 10 -17.22 5.38 -14.99
N PRO A 11 -16.33 5.45 -16.00
CA PRO A 11 -15.80 6.72 -16.46
C PRO A 11 -16.95 7.63 -16.91
N SER A 12 -17.12 8.74 -16.21
CA SER A 12 -17.92 9.85 -16.71
C SER A 12 -17.09 10.59 -17.74
N ASP A 13 -17.62 10.78 -18.95
CA ASP A 13 -17.02 11.60 -20.02
C ASP A 13 -16.72 13.05 -19.58
N ARG A 14 -17.21 13.47 -18.41
CA ARG A 14 -16.98 14.80 -17.81
C ARG A 14 -15.81 14.88 -16.81
N LEU A 15 -15.05 13.80 -16.60
CA LEU A 15 -13.89 13.80 -15.68
C LEU A 15 -12.57 14.23 -16.35
N TRP A 16 -12.60 14.56 -17.64
CA TRP A 16 -11.50 15.24 -18.29
C TRP A 16 -11.52 16.70 -17.85
N ILE A 17 -10.75 16.99 -16.80
CA ILE A 17 -10.45 18.36 -16.38
C ILE A 17 -9.81 19.06 -17.60
N GLU A 18 -10.61 19.88 -18.28
CA GLU A 18 -10.11 20.88 -19.21
C GLU A 18 -9.02 21.69 -18.50
N ASN A 19 -7.95 22.01 -19.25
CA ASN A 19 -6.82 22.77 -18.77
C ASN A 19 -7.26 23.95 -17.87
N PHE A 20 -6.79 23.97 -16.62
CA PHE A 20 -6.91 25.13 -15.72
C PHE A 20 -6.12 26.37 -16.21
N SER A 21 -5.71 26.43 -17.48
CA SER A 21 -4.96 27.56 -18.03
C SER A 21 -5.83 28.75 -18.43
N ASP A 22 -7.16 28.58 -18.60
CA ASP A 22 -8.02 29.65 -19.14
C ASP A 22 -9.05 30.23 -18.16
N LEU A 23 -9.02 29.85 -16.88
CA LEU A 23 -9.73 30.62 -15.86
C LEU A 23 -8.93 31.89 -15.56
N LYS A 24 -9.33 33.00 -16.21
CA LYS A 24 -8.94 34.35 -15.80
C LYS A 24 -9.29 34.54 -14.31
N LEU A 25 -8.28 34.36 -13.46
CA LEU A 25 -8.33 34.46 -11.98
C LEU A 25 -8.61 35.88 -11.46
N ASP A 26 -8.90 36.84 -12.33
CA ASP A 26 -9.02 38.26 -12.00
C ASP A 26 -10.37 38.65 -11.36
N LYS A 27 -11.24 37.68 -11.05
CA LYS A 27 -12.48 37.91 -10.29
C LYS A 27 -12.51 37.03 -9.05
N PHE A 28 -11.68 37.34 -8.07
CA PHE A 28 -11.88 36.87 -6.71
C PHE A 28 -13.18 37.48 -6.18
N TYR A 29 -14.23 36.67 -6.10
CA TYR A 29 -15.35 36.96 -5.21
C TYR A 29 -14.81 36.94 -3.78
N SER A 30 -14.88 38.06 -3.06
CA SER A 30 -14.60 38.10 -1.62
C SER A 30 -15.53 37.13 -0.92
N ILE A 31 -14.99 36.03 -0.36
CA ILE A 31 -15.77 35.09 0.43
C ILE A 31 -15.90 35.69 1.83
N PRO A 32 -17.11 35.96 2.34
CA PRO A 32 -17.27 36.46 3.69
C PRO A 32 -16.92 35.32 4.68
N LEU A 33 -16.10 35.64 5.69
CA LEU A 33 -15.63 34.69 6.71
C LEU A 33 -16.19 35.07 8.09
N SER A 34 -16.17 34.12 9.02
CA SER A 34 -16.38 34.36 10.44
C SER A 34 -15.38 33.53 11.22
N LEU A 35 -14.81 34.10 12.29
CA LEU A 35 -13.84 33.41 13.12
C LEU A 35 -14.50 32.96 14.41
N VAL A 36 -14.40 31.66 14.66
CA VAL A 36 -14.81 31.02 15.90
C VAL A 36 -13.64 31.18 16.87
N THR A 37 -13.79 32.05 17.86
CA THR A 37 -12.72 32.37 18.82
C THR A 37 -13.03 31.87 20.22
N ALA A 38 -11.96 31.52 20.93
CA ALA A 38 -11.97 31.28 22.36
C ALA A 38 -12.44 32.52 23.14
N GLY A 39 -13.40 32.36 24.06
CA GLY A 39 -13.82 33.45 24.95
C GLY A 39 -12.69 33.90 25.89
N LEU A 40 -12.52 35.21 26.04
CA LEU A 40 -11.56 35.82 26.97
C LEU A 40 -11.81 35.38 28.43
N ARG A 41 -10.92 34.55 28.98
CA ARG A 41 -10.63 34.48 30.42
C ARG A 41 -9.13 34.27 30.68
N SER A 42 -8.65 34.97 31.70
CA SER A 42 -7.38 34.89 32.44
C SER A 42 -6.37 33.82 31.98
N ALA A 43 -5.16 34.28 31.67
CA ALA A 43 -3.97 33.52 31.25
C ALA A 43 -3.43 32.51 32.28
N SER A 44 -4.27 31.70 32.92
CA SER A 44 -3.87 30.88 34.06
C SER A 44 -4.27 29.40 34.04
N THR A 45 -4.83 28.84 32.95
CA THR A 45 -4.94 27.37 32.80
C THR A 45 -5.06 26.98 31.31
N GLY A 46 -4.05 26.30 30.77
CA GLY A 46 -4.01 25.79 29.39
C GLY A 46 -4.88 24.54 29.19
N SER A 47 -6.18 24.72 29.04
CA SER A 47 -7.10 23.65 28.66
C SER A 47 -7.64 23.88 27.25
N ALA A 48 -7.45 22.91 26.36
CA ALA A 48 -7.97 22.89 25.00
C ALA A 48 -9.46 23.28 24.92
N GLN A 49 -9.82 24.11 23.95
CA GLN A 49 -11.22 24.54 23.78
C GLN A 49 -11.91 23.72 22.71
N LEU A 50 -13.01 23.04 23.07
CA LEU A 50 -13.81 22.24 22.16
C LEU A 50 -15.08 23.00 21.74
N PHE A 51 -15.32 23.04 20.45
CA PHE A 51 -16.46 23.72 19.83
C PHE A 51 -17.39 22.73 19.15
N ASN A 52 -18.70 22.89 19.37
CA ASN A 52 -19.73 22.12 18.69
C ASN A 52 -20.36 22.99 17.58
N PRO A 53 -20.08 22.70 16.29
CA PRO A 53 -20.56 23.52 15.18
C PRO A 53 -22.04 23.27 14.84
N TYR A 54 -22.61 22.12 15.20
CA TYR A 54 -23.95 21.71 14.70
C TYR A 54 -25.09 22.66 15.07
N PRO A 55 -25.19 23.19 16.31
CA PRO A 55 -26.25 24.13 16.67
C PRO A 55 -26.25 25.40 15.81
N ILE A 56 -25.08 25.99 15.56
CA ILE A 56 -24.98 27.24 14.77
C ILE A 56 -25.18 26.99 13.27
N LEU A 57 -24.88 25.78 12.80
CA LEU A 57 -25.08 25.35 11.42
C LEU A 57 -26.54 24.90 11.14
N GLY A 58 -27.45 25.06 12.11
CA GLY A 58 -28.88 24.84 11.92
C GLY A 58 -29.39 23.47 12.33
N ALA A 59 -28.68 22.73 13.19
CA ALA A 59 -29.18 21.46 13.71
C ALA A 59 -30.58 21.60 14.35
N PRO A 60 -31.41 20.53 14.35
CA PRO A 60 -32.79 20.59 14.84
C PRO A 60 -32.89 20.91 16.34
N SER A 61 -31.82 20.69 17.10
CA SER A 61 -31.73 20.86 18.54
C SER A 61 -30.38 21.46 18.94
N ASN A 62 -30.35 22.24 20.01
CA ASN A 62 -29.11 22.72 20.64
C ASN A 62 -28.29 21.59 21.26
N ILE A 63 -28.90 20.42 21.46
CA ILE A 63 -28.28 19.20 21.96
C ILE A 63 -28.09 18.25 20.77
N CYS A 64 -27.36 18.71 19.75
CA CYS A 64 -26.95 17.94 18.58
C CYS A 64 -25.46 18.20 18.35
N TRP A 65 -24.67 17.15 18.10
CA TRP A 65 -23.22 17.25 18.05
C TRP A 65 -22.62 16.31 16.99
N PRO A 66 -21.47 16.68 16.39
CA PRO A 66 -20.75 15.81 15.48
C PRO A 66 -20.18 14.58 16.19
N ARG A 67 -20.02 13.47 15.45
CA ARG A 67 -19.41 12.25 15.97
C ARG A 67 -18.04 12.52 16.59
N GLY A 68 -17.85 11.99 17.81
CA GLY A 68 -16.64 12.16 18.60
C GLY A 68 -16.43 13.56 19.19
N PHE A 69 -17.49 14.36 19.30
CA PHE A 69 -17.52 15.47 20.25
C PHE A 69 -17.61 14.91 21.68
N PRO A 70 -16.81 15.39 22.65
CA PRO A 70 -16.77 14.76 23.97
C PRO A 70 -18.09 14.80 24.74
N LEU A 71 -18.54 13.62 25.20
CA LEU A 71 -19.83 13.47 25.88
C LEU A 71 -19.97 14.36 27.13
N THR A 72 -18.86 14.60 27.82
CA THR A 72 -18.78 15.45 29.02
C THR A 72 -19.13 16.93 28.76
N LEU A 73 -19.13 17.35 27.48
CA LEU A 73 -19.37 18.73 27.06
C LEU A 73 -20.72 18.95 26.39
N ILE A 74 -21.43 17.89 25.97
CA ILE A 74 -22.72 18.01 25.25
C ILE A 74 -23.75 18.87 25.99
N ARG A 75 -23.91 18.63 27.30
CA ARG A 75 -24.83 19.41 28.14
C ARG A 75 -24.26 20.76 28.58
N LYS A 76 -22.94 20.89 28.61
CA LYS A 76 -22.25 22.14 28.98
C LYS A 76 -22.24 23.13 27.82
N SER A 77 -22.28 22.66 26.57
CA SER A 77 -22.43 23.49 25.37
C SER A 77 -23.84 24.10 25.23
N SER A 78 -24.84 23.55 25.93
CA SER A 78 -26.20 24.12 25.96
C SER A 78 -26.43 25.15 27.06
N ASP A 79 -25.57 25.20 28.09
CA ASP A 79 -25.65 26.19 29.16
C ASP A 79 -24.84 27.44 28.79
N GLN A 80 -25.53 28.57 28.63
CA GLN A 80 -24.97 29.89 28.27
C GLN A 80 -23.90 30.46 29.24
N GLY A 81 -23.43 29.69 30.22
CA GLY A 81 -22.63 30.14 31.35
C GLY A 81 -21.14 29.77 31.38
N HIS A 82 -20.67 28.73 30.69
CA HIS A 82 -19.32 28.18 30.98
C HIS A 82 -18.36 27.98 29.80
N PHE A 83 -18.82 27.97 28.55
CA PHE A 83 -17.96 28.02 27.36
C PHE A 83 -18.50 29.07 26.39
N LYS A 84 -18.19 30.36 26.62
CA LYS A 84 -18.47 31.40 25.62
C LYS A 84 -17.46 31.27 24.49
N VAL A 85 -17.73 30.41 23.51
CA VAL A 85 -17.12 30.57 22.20
C VAL A 85 -17.75 31.82 21.59
N ASN A 86 -16.96 32.86 21.40
CA ASN A 86 -17.43 34.08 20.77
C ASN A 86 -17.31 33.89 19.26
N LEU A 87 -18.46 33.90 18.58
CA LEU A 87 -18.47 34.12 17.14
C LEU A 87 -18.10 35.58 16.91
N VAL A 88 -16.88 35.79 16.45
CA VAL A 88 -16.41 37.11 16.07
C VAL A 88 -16.64 37.22 14.56
N GLU A 89 -17.65 38.00 14.21
CA GLU A 89 -17.96 38.37 12.82
C GLU A 89 -16.96 39.43 12.35
N GLU A 90 -15.75 39.00 12.03
CA GLU A 90 -14.77 39.84 11.36
C GLU A 90 -14.84 39.63 9.85
N ASN A 91 -14.77 40.71 9.07
CA ASN A 91 -14.42 40.63 7.65
C ASN A 91 -12.92 40.35 7.55
N ILE A 92 -12.52 39.13 7.88
CA ILE A 92 -11.12 38.71 7.80
C ILE A 92 -10.76 38.52 6.33
N GLU A 93 -9.78 39.28 5.86
CA GLU A 93 -9.09 38.95 4.61
C GLU A 93 -8.12 37.79 4.88
N LYS A 94 -8.63 36.56 4.85
CA LYS A 94 -7.79 35.37 4.90
C LYS A 94 -7.46 34.92 3.48
N LYS A 95 -6.18 34.66 3.20
CA LYS A 95 -5.81 34.10 1.89
C LYS A 95 -6.35 32.67 1.81
N VAL A 96 -6.83 32.27 0.65
CA VAL A 96 -7.29 30.89 0.42
C VAL A 96 -6.19 29.87 0.78
N ASN A 97 -4.92 30.25 0.60
CA ASN A 97 -3.75 29.43 0.96
C ASN A 97 -3.56 29.23 2.48
N ASP A 98 -4.29 29.95 3.32
CA ASP A 98 -4.23 29.81 4.79
C ASP A 98 -5.41 28.95 5.31
N ILE A 99 -6.26 28.44 4.41
CA ILE A 99 -7.34 27.49 4.72
C ILE A 99 -6.88 26.11 4.27
N GLY A 100 -6.90 25.15 5.20
CA GLY A 100 -6.45 23.78 4.96
C GLY A 100 -7.59 22.81 4.71
N VAL A 101 -8.68 22.92 5.47
CA VAL A 101 -9.82 22.00 5.37
C VAL A 101 -11.13 22.77 5.51
N LEU A 102 -12.11 22.41 4.69
CA LEU A 102 -13.49 22.85 4.83
C LEU A 102 -14.42 21.64 4.90
N GLN A 103 -15.06 21.47 6.04
CA GLN A 103 -16.06 20.44 6.26
C GLN A 103 -17.44 20.97 5.89
N SER A 104 -18.15 20.27 5.01
CA SER A 104 -19.59 20.43 4.84
C SER A 104 -20.37 19.47 5.74
N LEU A 105 -21.65 19.76 5.90
CA LEU A 105 -22.63 18.87 6.51
C LEU A 105 -23.30 17.98 5.46
N ALA A 106 -24.02 16.97 5.94
CA ALA A 106 -24.87 16.09 5.15
C ALA A 106 -26.30 16.12 5.70
N ASP A 107 -27.29 16.31 4.82
CA ASP A 107 -28.71 16.21 5.18
C ASP A 107 -29.17 14.74 5.17
N HIS A 108 -30.31 14.48 5.83
CA HIS A 108 -30.93 13.17 6.07
C HIS A 108 -30.15 12.32 7.06
N GLU A 109 -28.99 11.79 6.69
CA GLU A 109 -28.19 10.89 7.54
C GLU A 109 -26.85 11.52 7.98
N PRO A 110 -26.86 12.63 8.73
CA PRO A 110 -25.66 13.34 9.12
C PRO A 110 -24.72 12.51 9.99
N ASP A 111 -23.48 12.97 10.05
CA ASP A 111 -22.48 12.37 10.92
C ASP A 111 -22.67 12.75 12.39
N VAL A 112 -23.55 12.00 13.04
CA VAL A 112 -23.77 11.96 14.48
C VAL A 112 -23.36 10.58 14.99
N ASP A 113 -22.92 10.52 16.23
CA ASP A 113 -22.50 9.25 16.84
C ASP A 113 -23.67 8.29 17.09
N ALA A 114 -23.35 7.02 17.35
CA ALA A 114 -24.32 5.96 17.60
C ALA A 114 -25.21 6.29 18.81
N LEU A 115 -24.67 6.93 19.85
CA LEU A 115 -25.44 7.33 21.01
C LEU A 115 -26.56 8.30 20.61
N TYR A 116 -26.24 9.38 19.87
CA TYR A 116 -27.24 10.32 19.36
C TYR A 116 -28.31 9.61 18.54
N ARG A 117 -27.91 8.71 17.64
CA ARG A 117 -28.84 7.94 16.79
C ARG A 117 -29.80 7.09 17.62
N LEU A 118 -29.32 6.47 18.69
CA LEU A 118 -30.13 5.67 19.60
C LEU A 118 -31.10 6.52 20.45
N ILE A 119 -30.74 7.76 20.80
CA ILE A 119 -31.52 8.57 21.75
C ILE A 119 -32.39 9.68 21.12
N GLN A 120 -31.97 10.25 20.00
CA GLN A 120 -32.66 11.37 19.30
C GLN A 120 -33.13 10.97 17.90
N GLY A 121 -32.43 10.03 17.26
CA GLY A 121 -32.78 9.51 15.94
C GLY A 121 -32.27 10.34 14.75
N THR A 122 -32.18 9.67 13.61
CA THR A 122 -32.05 10.20 12.25
C THR A 122 -33.22 9.60 11.42
N PRO A 123 -33.65 10.20 10.31
CA PRO A 123 -33.03 11.31 9.58
C PRO A 123 -33.38 12.71 10.10
N PHE A 124 -32.52 13.69 9.82
CA PHE A 124 -32.84 15.12 10.00
C PHE A 124 -32.13 16.02 8.97
N THR A 125 -32.61 17.25 8.84
CA THR A 125 -32.08 18.28 7.94
C THR A 125 -31.61 19.49 8.73
N PHE A 126 -30.50 20.10 8.34
CA PHE A 126 -30.04 21.35 8.92
C PHE A 126 -30.88 22.53 8.40
N LYS A 127 -31.42 23.32 9.31
CA LYS A 127 -32.24 24.50 9.00
C LYS A 127 -31.41 25.50 8.20
N ARG A 128 -31.89 25.79 6.99
CA ARG A 128 -31.32 26.84 6.16
C ARG A 128 -31.63 28.21 6.78
N PRO A 129 -30.64 29.10 6.90
CA PRO A 129 -30.90 30.45 7.37
C PRO A 129 -31.82 31.23 6.41
N ALA A 130 -32.60 32.17 6.95
CA ALA A 130 -33.59 32.93 6.20
C ALA A 130 -32.96 33.70 5.02
N LYS A 131 -33.68 33.75 3.88
CA LYS A 131 -33.28 34.50 2.68
C LYS A 131 -32.99 35.96 3.07
N GLY A 132 -31.78 36.44 2.82
CA GLY A 132 -31.38 37.84 3.04
C GLY A 132 -30.50 38.10 4.28
N SER A 133 -30.26 37.09 5.13
CA SER A 133 -29.23 37.18 6.18
C SER A 133 -27.83 36.94 5.61
N ASP A 134 -26.79 37.54 6.21
CA ASP A 134 -25.37 37.45 5.80
C ASP A 134 -24.75 36.05 6.08
N THR A 135 -25.57 35.01 6.01
CA THR A 135 -25.35 33.63 6.46
C THR A 135 -24.71 32.73 5.39
N LYS A 136 -23.89 33.34 4.53
CA LYS A 136 -22.99 32.62 3.63
C LYS A 136 -21.56 32.54 4.20
N ARG A 137 -21.36 32.98 5.44
CA ARG A 137 -20.05 33.02 6.08
C ARG A 137 -19.52 31.62 6.34
N ILE A 138 -18.29 31.37 5.92
CA ILE A 138 -17.55 30.17 6.34
C ILE A 138 -17.10 30.39 7.78
N HIS A 139 -17.30 29.38 8.64
CA HIS A 139 -16.89 29.42 10.04
C HIS A 139 -15.51 28.80 10.18
N LEU A 140 -14.48 29.62 10.38
CA LEU A 140 -13.10 29.16 10.60
C LEU A 140 -12.81 29.02 12.09
N LEU A 141 -12.10 27.97 12.48
CA LEU A 141 -11.63 27.80 13.86
C LEU A 141 -10.38 28.65 14.11
N SER A 142 -10.34 29.38 15.21
CA SER A 142 -9.11 30.01 15.68
C SER A 142 -8.12 28.96 16.19
N GLU A 143 -6.85 29.36 16.31
CA GLU A 143 -5.84 28.55 16.99
C GLU A 143 -6.31 28.18 18.41
N GLY A 144 -6.04 26.93 18.82
CA GLY A 144 -6.43 26.39 20.13
C GLY A 144 -7.92 26.01 20.27
N VAL A 145 -8.72 26.16 19.21
CA VAL A 145 -10.12 25.70 19.17
C VAL A 145 -10.22 24.45 18.31
N TYR A 146 -10.76 23.37 18.90
CA TYR A 146 -10.92 22.07 18.28
C TYR A 146 -12.39 21.75 18.03
N SER A 147 -12.69 21.16 16.88
CA SER A 147 -13.99 20.52 16.59
C SER A 147 -13.75 19.27 15.77
N PRO A 148 -14.40 18.13 16.08
CA PRO A 148 -14.26 16.96 15.23
C PRO A 148 -14.88 17.21 13.85
N PHE A 149 -14.31 16.56 12.84
CA PHE A 149 -14.89 16.47 11.51
C PHE A 149 -14.55 15.10 10.89
N ASN A 150 -15.44 14.55 10.07
CA ASN A 150 -15.28 13.22 9.45
C ASN A 150 -14.61 13.32 8.06
N ALA A 151 -14.63 12.23 7.29
CA ALA A 151 -14.12 12.22 5.91
C ALA A 151 -15.18 12.54 4.84
N GLN A 152 -16.46 12.51 5.19
CA GLN A 152 -17.58 12.74 4.28
C GLN A 152 -17.79 14.24 4.06
N ALA A 153 -18.04 14.64 2.81
CA ALA A 153 -18.27 16.05 2.47
C ALA A 153 -17.16 17.01 2.97
N THR A 154 -15.92 16.51 3.07
CA THR A 154 -14.75 17.26 3.54
C THR A 154 -13.85 17.62 2.37
N LEU A 155 -13.58 18.91 2.19
CA LEU A 155 -12.63 19.40 1.20
C LEU A 155 -11.29 19.69 1.87
N TYR A 156 -10.25 19.00 1.43
CA TYR A 156 -8.87 19.32 1.77
C TYR A 156 -8.22 20.18 0.69
N PHE A 157 -7.49 21.20 1.11
CA PHE A 157 -6.65 22.02 0.24
C PHE A 157 -5.21 21.47 0.22
N ARG A 158 -4.45 21.80 -0.83
CA ARG A 158 -3.12 21.25 -1.10
C ARG A 158 -2.14 21.43 0.07
N ASN A 159 -2.24 22.55 0.78
CA ASN A 159 -1.44 22.89 1.98
C ASN A 159 -1.72 21.94 3.16
N ALA A 160 -2.86 21.24 3.19
CA ALA A 160 -3.26 20.32 4.24
C ALA A 160 -3.22 18.84 3.82
N PHE A 161 -2.80 18.51 2.59
CA PHE A 161 -2.78 17.12 2.12
C PHE A 161 -1.93 16.18 2.97
N LEU A 162 -0.88 16.69 3.62
CA LEU A 162 -0.07 15.90 4.53
C LEU A 162 -0.92 15.30 5.68
N ALA A 163 -2.01 15.97 6.07
CA ALA A 163 -2.93 15.53 7.12
C ALA A 163 -4.10 14.64 6.61
N LEU A 164 -3.99 14.07 5.40
CA LEU A 164 -4.98 13.12 4.85
C LEU A 164 -4.85 11.70 5.42
N TYR A 165 -3.72 11.36 6.04
CA TYR A 165 -3.50 10.01 6.57
C TYR A 165 -4.53 9.68 7.65
N LEU A 166 -5.15 8.50 7.52
CA LEU A 166 -6.13 7.94 8.45
C LEU A 166 -5.45 6.86 9.30
N PRO A 167 -5.44 6.97 10.64
CA PRO A 167 -4.94 5.91 11.51
C PRO A 167 -5.68 4.59 11.27
N VAL A 168 -4.96 3.50 11.04
CA VAL A 168 -5.51 2.19 10.64
C VAL A 168 -5.59 1.20 11.79
N THR A 169 -4.94 1.49 12.92
CA THR A 169 -4.92 0.59 14.09
C THR A 169 -6.12 0.79 15.01
N VAL A 170 -6.98 1.77 14.70
CA VAL A 170 -8.24 2.07 15.38
C VAL A 170 -9.43 1.69 14.51
N PRO A 171 -10.63 1.47 15.08
CA PRO A 171 -11.83 1.23 14.28
C PRO A 171 -12.07 2.37 13.26
N GLY A 172 -12.57 2.04 12.07
CA GLY A 172 -12.78 3.04 11.00
C GLY A 172 -13.66 4.22 11.42
N ARG A 173 -14.59 4.00 12.35
CA ARG A 173 -15.47 5.02 12.95
C ARG A 173 -14.73 6.01 13.87
N VAL A 174 -13.57 5.62 14.39
CA VAL A 174 -12.66 6.41 15.23
C VAL A 174 -11.62 7.12 14.37
N SER A 175 -11.11 6.42 13.36
CA SER A 175 -9.98 6.82 12.52
C SER A 175 -10.11 8.23 11.94
N ASP A 176 -11.22 8.50 11.22
CA ASP A 176 -11.41 9.79 10.57
C ASP A 176 -11.60 10.93 11.58
N ILE A 177 -12.27 10.67 12.70
CA ILE A 177 -12.45 11.67 13.76
C ILE A 177 -11.13 11.99 14.46
N TRP A 178 -10.31 11.01 14.83
CA TRP A 178 -9.02 11.29 15.47
C TRP A 178 -8.02 11.94 14.52
N ARG A 179 -7.99 11.54 13.25
CA ARG A 179 -7.27 12.24 12.18
C ARG A 179 -7.65 13.72 12.12
N SER A 180 -8.91 14.06 12.40
CA SER A 180 -9.38 15.45 12.40
C SER A 180 -8.73 16.29 13.51
N TYR A 181 -8.57 15.73 14.72
CA TYR A 181 -7.93 16.41 15.84
C TYR A 181 -6.41 16.52 15.65
N LEU A 182 -5.76 15.45 15.16
CA LEU A 182 -4.33 15.45 14.82
C LEU A 182 -4.03 16.51 13.74
N ALA A 183 -4.88 16.60 12.71
CA ALA A 183 -4.78 17.61 11.66
C ALA A 183 -4.90 19.04 12.23
N GLN A 184 -5.83 19.28 13.15
CA GLN A 184 -6.00 20.59 13.79
C GLN A 184 -4.76 21.00 14.59
N ALA A 185 -4.20 20.09 15.38
CA ALA A 185 -2.99 20.36 16.15
C ALA A 185 -1.81 20.70 15.24
N LEU A 186 -1.54 19.85 14.24
CA LEU A 186 -0.41 20.02 13.32
C LEU A 186 -0.52 21.27 12.44
N LEU A 187 -1.66 21.46 11.76
CA LEU A 187 -1.83 22.54 10.77
C LEU A 187 -1.84 23.92 11.41
N SER A 188 -2.31 24.01 12.65
CA SER A 188 -2.33 25.27 13.40
C SER A 188 -0.94 25.85 13.65
N LEU A 189 0.10 25.01 13.75
CA LEU A 189 1.50 25.44 13.89
C LEU A 189 2.00 26.32 12.71
N HIS A 190 1.34 26.21 11.55
CA HIS A 190 1.65 26.99 10.34
C HIS A 190 0.51 27.92 9.92
N ASN A 191 -0.36 28.34 10.85
CA ASN A 191 -1.50 29.24 10.62
C ASN A 191 -2.54 28.73 9.59
N ILE A 192 -2.49 27.43 9.27
CA ILE A 192 -3.44 26.78 8.37
C ILE A 192 -4.70 26.44 9.17
N THR A 193 -5.81 27.08 8.85
CA THR A 193 -7.07 26.89 9.59
C THR A 193 -8.02 25.92 8.92
N ILE A 194 -8.88 25.36 9.76
CA ILE A 194 -9.96 24.48 9.37
C ILE A 194 -11.27 25.22 9.58
N GLY A 195 -12.28 24.91 8.78
CA GLY A 195 -13.59 25.51 8.95
C GLY A 195 -14.74 24.66 8.46
N PHE A 196 -15.93 25.21 8.67
CA PHE A 196 -17.20 24.59 8.32
C PHE A 196 -17.95 25.46 7.33
N LEU A 197 -18.52 24.82 6.31
CA LEU A 197 -19.45 25.48 5.41
C LEU A 197 -20.77 25.74 6.14
N PRO A 198 -21.43 26.88 5.87
CA PRO A 198 -22.65 27.26 6.58
C PRO A 198 -23.88 26.41 6.21
N ARG A 199 -23.75 25.49 5.24
CA ARG A 199 -24.85 24.69 4.71
C ARG A 199 -24.38 23.29 4.31
N PRO A 200 -25.25 22.26 4.44
CA PRO A 200 -25.05 20.99 3.78
C PRO A 200 -24.96 21.15 2.26
N ILE A 201 -24.05 20.41 1.62
CA ILE A 201 -23.90 20.35 0.16
C ILE A 201 -24.21 18.97 -0.40
N VAL A 202 -24.50 18.01 0.48
CA VAL A 202 -24.85 16.63 0.13
C VAL A 202 -26.04 16.16 0.94
N ASP A 203 -26.81 15.25 0.37
CA ASP A 203 -27.78 14.42 1.06
C ASP A 203 -27.16 13.04 1.21
N GLN A 204 -27.23 12.44 2.40
CA GLN A 204 -26.67 11.12 2.65
C GLN A 204 -27.78 10.07 2.70
N ASP A 205 -27.65 9.06 1.86
CA ASP A 205 -28.42 7.81 1.93
C ASP A 205 -27.50 6.73 2.50
N ARG A 206 -27.89 6.16 3.64
CA ARG A 206 -27.02 5.27 4.44
C ARG A 206 -27.50 3.82 4.33
N ASN A 207 -26.56 2.90 4.24
CA ASN A 207 -26.84 1.46 4.28
C ASN A 207 -27.37 1.02 5.65
N ASP A 208 -28.12 -0.09 5.69
CA ASP A 208 -28.60 -0.69 6.93
C ASP A 208 -27.43 -1.14 7.82
N HIS A 209 -27.40 -0.67 9.06
CA HIS A 209 -26.35 -0.99 10.03
C HIS A 209 -26.92 -1.27 11.43
N SER A 210 -26.17 -2.05 12.23
CA SER A 210 -26.48 -2.25 13.64
C SER A 210 -25.97 -1.07 14.46
N LEU A 211 -26.88 -0.25 15.01
CA LEU A 211 -26.53 0.89 15.86
C LEU A 211 -25.75 0.49 17.13
N LEU A 212 -25.97 -0.74 17.63
CA LEU A 212 -25.21 -1.26 18.76
C LEU A 212 -23.77 -1.61 18.38
N ALA A 213 -23.54 -2.17 17.19
CA ALA A 213 -22.18 -2.41 16.69
C ALA A 213 -21.45 -1.10 16.39
N ASP A 214 -22.16 -0.09 15.87
CA ASP A 214 -21.62 1.26 15.71
C ASP A 214 -21.16 1.82 17.07
N LEU A 215 -22.00 1.70 18.10
CA LEU A 215 -21.68 2.15 19.46
C LEU A 215 -20.43 1.46 20.01
N GLU A 216 -20.31 0.14 19.85
CA GLU A 216 -19.13 -0.64 20.26
C GLU A 216 -17.85 -0.16 19.57
N SER A 217 -17.93 0.09 18.25
CA SER A 217 -16.78 0.58 17.46
C SER A 217 -16.40 2.04 17.76
N GLU A 218 -17.28 2.81 18.42
CA GLU A 218 -17.07 4.22 18.78
C GLU A 218 -16.61 4.42 20.23
N ILE A 219 -16.46 3.35 21.04
CA ILE A 219 -16.12 3.43 22.48
C ILE A 219 -14.91 4.34 22.76
N ALA A 220 -13.87 4.28 21.92
CA ALA A 220 -12.68 5.11 22.08
C ALA A 220 -13.00 6.63 21.95
N LEU A 221 -13.96 7.00 21.09
CA LEU A 221 -14.40 8.40 20.96
C LEU A 221 -15.02 8.92 22.24
N TYR A 222 -15.79 8.09 22.95
CA TYR A 222 -16.47 8.48 24.18
C TYR A 222 -15.53 8.55 25.38
N THR A 223 -14.55 7.66 25.43
CA THR A 223 -13.70 7.45 26.61
C THR A 223 -12.37 8.20 26.55
N GLN A 224 -11.82 8.44 25.36
CA GLN A 224 -10.43 8.92 25.21
C GLN A 224 -10.29 10.29 24.55
N THR A 225 -11.30 10.79 23.82
CA THR A 225 -11.17 12.06 23.06
C THR A 225 -10.79 13.25 23.92
N ASN A 226 -11.30 13.35 25.16
CA ASN A 226 -10.91 14.44 26.08
C ASN A 226 -9.40 14.40 26.38
N ALA A 227 -8.84 13.21 26.64
CA ALA A 227 -7.43 13.05 26.93
C ALA A 227 -6.57 13.31 25.68
N LEU A 228 -7.02 12.84 24.52
CA LEU A 228 -6.36 13.09 23.24
C LEU A 228 -6.26 14.60 22.97
N VAL A 229 -7.37 15.33 23.03
CA VAL A 229 -7.40 16.77 22.74
C VAL A 229 -6.58 17.58 23.75
N ALA A 230 -6.59 17.19 25.03
CA ALA A 230 -5.73 17.83 26.04
C ALA A 230 -4.24 17.64 25.72
N PHE A 231 -3.84 16.41 25.37
CA PHE A 231 -2.47 16.12 24.91
C PHE A 231 -2.10 16.95 23.67
N LEU A 232 -2.99 17.00 22.66
CA LEU A 232 -2.71 17.69 21.41
C LEU A 232 -2.53 19.20 21.60
N ASP A 233 -3.31 19.82 22.49
CA ASP A 233 -3.16 21.23 22.79
C ASP A 233 -1.89 21.54 23.58
N GLU A 234 -1.52 20.68 24.53
CA GLU A 234 -0.24 20.76 25.23
C GLU A 234 0.94 20.58 24.27
N TRP A 235 0.89 19.56 23.41
CA TRP A 235 1.91 19.27 22.41
C TRP A 235 2.10 20.46 21.47
N ARG A 236 1.02 20.98 20.88
CA ARG A 236 1.04 22.16 20.01
C ARG A 236 1.65 23.37 20.74
N THR A 237 1.19 23.65 21.95
CA THR A 237 1.69 24.78 22.76
C THR A 237 3.19 24.67 23.03
N ASN A 238 3.66 23.47 23.35
CA ASN A 238 5.08 23.21 23.56
C ASN A 238 5.91 23.46 22.29
N LYS A 239 5.43 23.06 21.10
CA LYS A 239 6.10 23.34 19.82
C LYS A 239 6.14 24.82 19.46
N THR A 240 5.07 25.56 19.77
CA THR A 240 5.05 27.02 19.58
C THR A 240 6.04 27.72 20.54
N ILE A 241 6.10 27.31 21.81
CA ILE A 241 7.02 27.89 22.80
C ILE A 241 8.49 27.58 22.48
N SER A 242 8.78 26.36 22.01
CA SER A 242 10.15 25.97 21.64
C SER A 242 10.63 26.61 20.33
N GLY A 243 9.72 27.19 19.53
CA GLY A 243 10.00 27.67 18.18
C GLY A 243 10.17 26.55 17.16
N ASP A 244 9.81 25.30 17.51
CA ASP A 244 9.95 24.14 16.63
C ASP A 244 9.09 24.29 15.35
N ASN A 245 7.97 25.00 15.43
CA ASN A 245 7.12 25.31 14.29
C ASN A 245 7.80 26.16 13.20
N GLU A 246 8.83 26.92 13.55
CA GLU A 246 9.63 27.70 12.59
C GLU A 246 10.89 26.94 12.15
N LEU A 247 11.41 26.06 13.02
CA LEU A 247 12.69 25.37 12.84
C LEU A 247 12.57 24.02 12.13
N ARG A 248 11.39 23.39 12.14
CA ARG A 248 11.16 22.04 11.64
C ARG A 248 10.11 22.01 10.53
N SER A 249 10.18 20.99 9.67
CA SER A 249 9.18 20.80 8.63
C SER A 249 7.87 20.24 9.19
N LEU A 250 6.77 20.43 8.46
CA LEU A 250 5.47 19.81 8.78
C LEU A 250 5.57 18.28 8.79
N GLU A 251 6.41 17.72 7.93
CA GLU A 251 6.71 16.30 7.84
C GLU A 251 7.38 15.78 9.13
N ASP A 252 8.39 16.48 9.66
CA ASP A 252 9.06 16.11 10.92
C ASP A 252 8.14 16.22 12.13
N LEU A 253 7.28 17.24 12.14
CA LEU A 253 6.29 17.46 13.20
C LEU A 253 5.17 16.42 13.15
N LEU A 254 4.77 15.99 11.95
CA LEU A 254 3.78 14.94 11.76
C LEU A 254 4.30 13.58 12.27
N GLU A 255 5.52 13.21 11.90
CA GLU A 255 6.13 11.94 12.37
C GLU A 255 6.19 11.90 13.89
N GLU A 256 6.71 12.96 14.51
CA GLU A 256 6.78 13.07 15.97
C GLU A 256 5.39 13.02 16.62
N LEU A 257 4.41 13.73 16.06
CA LEU A 257 3.04 13.72 16.58
C LEU A 257 2.47 12.31 16.65
N TYR A 258 2.71 11.49 15.61
CA TYR A 258 2.23 10.11 15.58
C TYR A 258 3.03 9.19 16.52
N ILE A 259 4.34 9.38 16.65
CA ILE A 259 5.16 8.68 17.67
C ILE A 259 4.61 8.99 19.07
N GLU A 260 4.40 10.27 19.39
CA GLU A 260 3.90 10.70 20.70
C GLU A 260 2.47 10.24 20.97
N THR A 261 1.64 10.11 19.92
CA THR A 261 0.28 9.56 19.99
C THR A 261 0.32 8.04 20.27
N TYR A 262 1.27 7.32 19.66
CA TYR A 262 1.53 5.90 19.93
C TYR A 262 2.05 5.67 21.35
N GLU A 263 3.06 6.43 21.80
CA GLU A 263 3.64 6.30 23.14
C GLU A 263 2.61 6.51 24.26
N ARG A 264 1.53 7.23 23.97
CA ARG A 264 0.41 7.47 24.90
C ARG A 264 -0.72 6.43 24.78
N GLY A 265 -0.58 5.45 23.90
CA GLY A 265 -1.50 4.32 23.76
C GLY A 265 -2.82 4.65 23.06
N PHE A 266 -2.88 5.73 22.29
CA PHE A 266 -4.07 6.02 21.47
C PHE A 266 -4.07 5.13 20.21
N ILE A 267 -2.92 5.02 19.54
CA ILE A 267 -2.74 4.22 18.32
C ILE A 267 -1.63 3.18 18.52
N GLU A 268 -1.52 2.20 17.62
CA GLU A 268 -0.48 1.17 17.66
C GLU A 268 0.71 1.50 16.74
N ILE A 269 1.80 0.74 16.88
CA ILE A 269 3.08 0.99 16.18
C ILE A 269 2.94 0.97 14.65
N ASP A 270 2.00 0.20 14.10
CA ASP A 270 1.76 0.14 12.66
C ASP A 270 1.35 1.52 12.10
N ASP A 271 0.68 2.37 12.88
CA ASP A 271 0.36 3.73 12.44
C ASP A 271 1.60 4.64 12.36
N VAL A 272 2.61 4.40 13.20
CA VAL A 272 3.90 5.11 13.12
C VAL A 272 4.66 4.65 11.86
N LEU A 273 4.67 3.36 11.57
CA LEU A 273 5.30 2.84 10.35
C LEU A 273 4.60 3.36 9.09
N HIS A 274 3.28 3.41 9.10
CA HIS A 274 2.50 3.92 7.99
C HIS A 274 2.61 5.43 7.81
N ILE A 275 2.67 6.23 8.89
CA ILE A 275 2.87 7.68 8.73
C ILE A 275 4.25 7.99 8.12
N GLN A 276 5.28 7.22 8.49
CA GLN A 276 6.61 7.34 7.89
C GLN A 276 6.55 7.03 6.38
N ASN A 277 5.85 5.96 6.00
CA ASN A 277 5.61 5.63 4.60
C ASN A 277 4.78 6.70 3.87
N TRP A 278 3.79 7.30 4.55
CA TRP A 278 2.97 8.39 4.03
C TRP A 278 3.81 9.64 3.77
N ILE A 279 4.69 10.03 4.70
CA ILE A 279 5.61 11.14 4.54
C ILE A 279 6.56 10.90 3.37
N LEU A 280 7.10 9.68 3.24
CA LEU A 280 7.96 9.31 2.10
C LEU A 280 7.21 9.39 0.77
N ALA A 281 5.98 8.88 0.71
CA ALA A 281 5.12 8.98 -0.46
C ALA A 281 4.81 10.44 -0.80
N PHE A 282 4.47 11.26 0.20
CA PHE A 282 4.16 12.67 0.03
C PHE A 282 5.37 13.49 -0.43
N GLY A 283 6.54 13.23 0.15
CA GLY A 283 7.82 13.82 -0.24
C GLY A 283 8.14 13.52 -1.70
N SER A 284 7.97 12.26 -2.15
CA SER A 284 8.20 11.86 -3.54
C SER A 284 7.34 12.64 -4.57
N VAL A 285 6.18 13.16 -4.14
CA VAL A 285 5.31 14.04 -4.94
C VAL A 285 5.77 15.51 -4.90
N ARG A 286 6.34 15.99 -3.79
CA ARG A 286 6.88 17.36 -3.62
C ARG A 286 8.25 17.58 -4.29
N PHE A 287 9.07 16.54 -4.46
CA PHE A 287 10.42 16.64 -5.07
C PHE A 287 10.43 17.09 -6.56
N ASN A 288 9.27 17.34 -7.18
CA ASN A 288 9.17 18.04 -8.46
C ASN A 288 9.14 19.59 -8.36
N SER A 289 9.19 20.19 -7.17
CA SER A 289 9.35 21.64 -7.02
C SER A 289 10.29 22.03 -5.87
N ILE A 290 11.47 22.53 -6.27
CA ILE A 290 12.41 23.37 -5.50
C ILE A 290 13.19 22.65 -4.38
N ALA A 291 14.46 22.35 -4.70
CA ALA A 291 15.47 21.97 -3.72
C ALA A 291 16.04 23.22 -3.02
N THR A 292 15.99 23.27 -1.69
CA THR A 292 16.80 24.18 -0.87
C THR A 292 17.74 23.37 0.00
N LYS A 293 19.05 23.62 -0.14
CA LYS A 293 20.12 23.03 0.67
C LYS A 293 20.21 23.74 2.04
N SER A 294 20.34 23.00 3.13
CA SER A 294 20.65 23.54 4.47
C SER A 294 22.04 23.10 4.98
N LYS A 295 22.69 23.92 5.79
CA LYS A 295 24.06 23.76 6.35
C LYS A 295 24.02 23.46 7.86
N ASN A 296 25.00 22.70 8.36
CA ASN A 296 25.16 22.34 9.78
C ASN A 296 25.83 23.45 10.60
N THR A 297 25.33 23.71 11.81
CA THR A 297 25.95 24.65 12.77
C THR A 297 25.97 24.05 14.18
N LYS A 298 27.09 24.16 14.91
CA LYS A 298 27.25 23.69 16.29
C LYS A 298 26.86 24.79 17.30
N GLN A 299 26.21 24.43 18.41
CA GLN A 299 25.94 25.33 19.54
C GLN A 299 26.20 24.63 20.89
N TYR A 300 26.66 25.41 21.87
CA TYR A 300 26.95 24.97 23.24
C TYR A 300 25.91 25.54 24.21
N LYS A 301 25.41 24.72 25.15
CA LYS A 301 24.49 25.16 26.21
C LYS A 301 25.01 24.71 27.58
N GLN A 302 24.99 25.61 28.56
CA GLN A 302 25.44 25.37 29.93
C GLN A 302 24.24 24.96 30.79
N VAL A 303 24.29 23.79 31.43
CA VAL A 303 23.29 23.32 32.40
C VAL A 303 24.04 22.72 33.59
N ASP A 304 23.72 23.21 34.80
CA ASP A 304 24.28 22.73 36.08
C ASP A 304 25.81 22.61 36.15
N GLY A 305 26.52 23.62 35.67
CA GLY A 305 27.98 23.74 35.82
C GLY A 305 28.82 22.82 34.91
N ASN A 306 28.21 21.93 34.13
CA ASN A 306 28.91 21.10 33.15
C ASN A 306 28.67 21.57 31.71
N MET A 307 29.74 21.67 30.91
CA MET A 307 29.63 21.90 29.47
C MET A 307 29.20 20.61 28.78
N ILE A 308 27.99 20.61 28.20
CA ILE A 308 27.53 19.53 27.35
C ILE A 308 27.67 20.00 25.90
N GLU A 309 28.53 19.32 25.14
CA GLU A 309 28.66 19.52 23.70
C GLU A 309 27.40 18.94 23.02
N ARG A 310 26.50 19.82 22.54
CA ARG A 310 25.43 19.40 21.64
C ARG A 310 25.98 19.43 20.22
N GLU A 311 26.34 18.26 19.71
CA GLU A 311 26.43 18.09 18.27
C GLU A 311 24.99 18.03 17.73
N ILE A 312 24.53 19.14 17.15
CA ILE A 312 23.29 19.12 16.36
C ILE A 312 23.60 18.29 15.13
N ILE A 313 23.19 17.02 15.17
CA ILE A 313 23.07 16.21 13.97
C ILE A 313 21.88 16.82 13.22
N ASN A 314 22.15 17.68 12.24
CA ASN A 314 21.19 17.92 11.18
C ASN A 314 20.96 16.56 10.51
N ILE A 315 19.81 15.97 10.80
CA ILE A 315 19.39 14.74 10.15
C ILE A 315 18.94 15.15 8.75
N ASP A 316 19.70 14.74 7.74
CA ASP A 316 19.22 14.75 6.36
C ASP A 316 17.96 13.88 6.30
N VAL A 317 16.81 14.52 6.11
CA VAL A 317 15.52 13.88 5.85
C VAL A 317 15.70 12.89 4.69
N GLY A 318 15.50 11.58 4.95
CA GLY A 318 15.74 10.51 3.98
C GLY A 318 16.88 9.53 4.32
N LYS A 319 17.56 9.64 5.46
CA LYS A 319 18.26 8.47 6.01
C LYS A 319 17.24 7.55 6.68
N SER A 320 16.97 6.44 5.97
CA SER A 320 16.38 5.21 6.46
C SER A 320 16.71 4.98 7.93
N ILE A 321 15.71 4.61 8.73
CA ILE A 321 15.96 3.84 9.95
C ILE A 321 16.86 2.69 9.50
N ILE A 322 18.13 2.74 9.90
CA ILE A 322 18.89 1.51 10.03
C ILE A 322 18.10 0.79 11.10
N VAL A 323 17.33 -0.23 10.69
CA VAL A 323 16.82 -1.23 11.62
C VAL A 323 18.09 -1.83 12.22
N SER A 324 18.57 -1.20 13.29
CA SER A 324 19.76 -1.60 14.01
C SER A 324 19.37 -2.90 14.67
N ASP A 325 19.93 -3.96 14.11
CA ASP A 325 19.58 -5.36 14.31
C ASP A 325 18.29 -5.76 13.60
N SER A 326 18.43 -6.63 12.60
CA SER A 326 17.33 -7.37 11.99
C SER A 326 16.53 -8.07 13.09
N ILE A 327 15.48 -7.41 13.59
CA ILE A 327 14.55 -8.02 14.51
C ILE A 327 13.86 -9.11 13.70
N GLU A 328 14.30 -10.34 13.93
CA GLU A 328 13.58 -11.51 13.46
C GLU A 328 12.14 -11.39 13.98
N PRO A 329 11.11 -11.50 13.10
CA PRO A 329 9.73 -11.43 13.55
C PRO A 329 9.49 -12.39 14.71
N GLU A 330 8.77 -11.97 15.74
CA GLU A 330 8.49 -12.82 16.92
C GLU A 330 7.89 -14.17 16.51
N GLU A 331 7.04 -14.17 15.48
CA GLU A 331 6.43 -15.36 14.89
C GLU A 331 7.48 -16.37 14.38
N CYS A 332 8.65 -15.89 13.95
CA CYS A 332 9.72 -16.74 13.41
C CYS A 332 10.60 -17.37 14.48
N LYS A 333 10.67 -16.82 15.70
CA LYS A 333 11.53 -17.35 16.78
C LYS A 333 11.20 -18.80 17.16
N THR A 334 9.95 -19.21 16.99
CA THR A 334 9.48 -20.58 17.30
C THR A 334 9.73 -21.58 16.16
N ILE A 335 9.96 -21.11 14.93
CA ILE A 335 10.00 -21.94 13.71
C ILE A 335 11.38 -22.54 13.43
N LYS A 336 12.45 -21.92 13.93
CA LYS A 336 13.82 -22.43 13.78
C LYS A 336 14.11 -23.72 14.58
N ASN A 337 13.12 -24.26 15.29
CA ASN A 337 13.24 -25.49 16.05
C ASN A 337 12.93 -26.71 15.16
N ARG A 338 13.77 -27.76 15.15
CA ARG A 338 13.66 -28.89 14.19
C ARG A 338 12.29 -29.61 14.17
N ALA A 339 11.50 -29.48 15.23
CA ALA A 339 10.15 -30.04 15.33
C ALA A 339 9.19 -29.46 14.26
N THR A 340 9.37 -28.21 13.84
CA THR A 340 8.47 -27.48 12.91
C THR A 340 8.95 -27.45 11.46
N ASN A 341 10.03 -28.16 11.10
CA ASN A 341 10.51 -28.18 9.71
C ASN A 341 9.52 -28.92 8.80
N VAL A 342 9.04 -28.23 7.78
CA VAL A 342 8.19 -28.69 6.68
C VAL A 342 9.07 -29.07 5.49
N THR A 343 8.75 -30.21 4.85
CA THR A 343 9.35 -30.64 3.60
C THR A 343 8.41 -30.38 2.43
N PHE A 344 8.78 -29.43 1.59
CA PHE A 344 8.07 -29.07 0.37
C PHE A 344 8.56 -29.89 -0.82
N TRP A 345 7.65 -30.22 -1.72
CA TRP A 345 7.97 -30.80 -3.02
C TRP A 345 7.54 -29.85 -4.13
N THR A 346 8.48 -29.47 -4.99
CA THR A 346 8.21 -28.62 -6.16
C THR A 346 8.65 -29.32 -7.44
N SER A 347 7.82 -29.16 -8.47
CA SER A 347 8.13 -29.56 -9.85
C SER A 347 8.30 -28.34 -10.78
N ASP A 348 8.50 -27.15 -10.21
CA ASP A 348 8.54 -25.89 -10.96
C ASP A 348 9.56 -25.88 -12.09
N LEU A 349 9.24 -25.16 -13.17
CA LEU A 349 10.05 -25.12 -14.40
C LEU A 349 10.80 -23.80 -14.61
N HIS A 350 10.37 -22.73 -13.94
CA HIS A 350 11.00 -21.42 -14.05
C HIS A 350 12.18 -21.29 -13.09
N ASP A 351 13.20 -20.55 -13.48
CA ASP A 351 14.41 -20.41 -12.66
C ASP A 351 14.11 -19.55 -11.42
N GLY A 352 13.36 -18.47 -11.60
CA GLY A 352 12.95 -17.60 -10.49
C GLY A 352 12.12 -18.30 -9.42
N THR A 353 11.09 -19.07 -9.79
CA THR A 353 10.20 -19.72 -8.81
C THR A 353 10.87 -20.84 -8.03
N ARG A 354 11.85 -21.53 -8.64
CA ARG A 354 12.66 -22.57 -7.95
C ARG A 354 13.66 -21.98 -6.96
N LEU A 355 13.92 -20.68 -7.02
CA LEU A 355 14.94 -20.03 -6.21
C LEU A 355 14.35 -19.08 -5.18
N ASP A 356 13.30 -18.33 -5.51
CA ASP A 356 12.74 -17.26 -4.68
C ASP A 356 12.22 -17.75 -3.31
N SER A 357 10.94 -18.17 -3.23
CA SER A 357 10.37 -18.67 -1.97
C SER A 357 11.12 -19.90 -1.43
N PRO A 358 11.65 -20.83 -2.26
CA PRO A 358 12.48 -21.92 -1.76
C PRO A 358 13.72 -21.45 -0.99
N SER A 359 14.43 -20.40 -1.42
CA SER A 359 15.60 -19.89 -0.69
C SER A 359 15.21 -19.19 0.61
N LEU A 360 14.09 -18.46 0.61
CA LEU A 360 13.53 -17.87 1.82
C LEU A 360 13.21 -18.96 2.85
N LEU A 361 12.42 -19.95 2.45
CA LEU A 361 11.97 -21.00 3.34
C LEU A 361 13.13 -21.90 3.79
N ALA A 362 14.12 -22.16 2.93
CA ALA A 362 15.37 -22.82 3.33
C ALA A 362 16.11 -22.02 4.41
N SER A 363 16.11 -20.68 4.35
CA SER A 363 16.71 -19.83 5.39
C SER A 363 15.97 -19.92 6.75
N LEU A 364 14.70 -20.32 6.73
CA LEU A 364 13.89 -20.66 7.91
C LEU A 364 14.02 -22.14 8.34
N GLY A 365 14.98 -22.88 7.79
CA GLY A 365 15.23 -24.29 8.13
C GLY A 365 14.29 -25.29 7.44
N GLN A 366 13.45 -24.85 6.51
CA GLN A 366 12.54 -25.72 5.76
C GLN A 366 13.31 -26.51 4.68
N ARG A 367 12.71 -27.58 4.17
CA ARG A 367 13.32 -28.45 3.16
C ARG A 367 12.57 -28.38 1.84
N PHE A 368 13.28 -28.37 0.72
CA PHE A 368 12.73 -28.34 -0.63
C PHE A 368 13.26 -29.49 -1.46
N VAL A 369 12.38 -30.41 -1.85
CA VAL A 369 12.64 -31.42 -2.88
C VAL A 369 12.34 -30.80 -4.25
N VAL A 370 13.39 -30.53 -5.01
CA VAL A 370 13.32 -29.90 -6.34
C VAL A 370 13.26 -31.00 -7.41
N ALA A 371 12.04 -31.50 -7.62
CA ALA A 371 11.72 -32.61 -8.52
C ALA A 371 11.08 -32.12 -9.83
N GLY A 372 11.74 -31.17 -10.50
CA GLY A 372 11.40 -30.71 -11.86
C GLY A 372 12.49 -31.08 -12.88
N TYR A 373 12.16 -31.06 -14.19
CA TYR A 373 13.10 -31.51 -15.23
C TYR A 373 14.43 -30.73 -15.27
N LYS A 374 14.40 -29.43 -14.93
CA LYS A 374 15.61 -28.59 -14.91
C LYS A 374 16.57 -28.96 -13.78
N ARG A 375 16.09 -29.60 -12.70
CA ARG A 375 16.91 -30.00 -11.55
C ARG A 375 17.79 -28.85 -11.04
N ARG A 376 19.13 -28.94 -11.20
CA ARG A 376 20.11 -27.91 -10.81
C ARG A 376 20.41 -26.87 -11.91
N GLN A 377 19.88 -27.03 -13.11
CA GLN A 377 20.16 -26.13 -14.24
C GLN A 377 19.48 -24.78 -14.00
N THR A 378 20.29 -23.74 -13.83
CA THR A 378 19.89 -22.34 -13.62
C THR A 378 21.15 -21.48 -13.74
N PRO A 379 21.05 -20.15 -13.96
CA PRO A 379 22.19 -19.24 -13.80
C PRO A 379 22.83 -19.24 -12.40
N TYR A 380 22.14 -19.75 -11.37
CA TYR A 380 22.57 -19.70 -9.96
C TYR A 380 22.66 -21.09 -9.29
N PRO A 381 23.47 -22.03 -9.82
CA PRO A 381 23.45 -23.42 -9.35
C PRO A 381 23.88 -23.58 -7.88
N ALA A 382 24.72 -22.67 -7.38
CA ALA A 382 25.22 -22.66 -6.00
C ALA A 382 24.10 -22.48 -4.94
N VAL A 383 22.92 -21.97 -5.33
CA VAL A 383 21.77 -21.86 -4.41
C VAL A 383 21.32 -23.24 -3.94
N PHE A 384 21.40 -24.26 -4.81
CA PHE A 384 21.01 -25.63 -4.49
C PHE A 384 22.01 -26.37 -3.59
N ASP A 385 23.17 -25.78 -3.30
CA ASP A 385 24.14 -26.33 -2.36
C ASP A 385 23.91 -25.80 -0.93
N ARG A 386 22.97 -24.86 -0.74
CA ARG A 386 22.57 -24.36 0.58
C ARG A 386 21.79 -25.43 1.35
N PRO A 387 21.87 -25.46 2.70
CA PRO A 387 21.06 -26.36 3.51
C PRO A 387 19.57 -26.24 3.21
N GLY A 388 18.85 -27.36 3.14
CA GLY A 388 17.41 -27.41 2.89
C GLY A 388 17.04 -27.89 1.49
N PHE A 389 17.91 -27.71 0.48
CA PHE A 389 17.63 -28.19 -0.88
C PHE A 389 17.99 -29.68 -1.07
N ILE A 390 17.10 -30.41 -1.74
CA ILE A 390 17.25 -31.82 -2.09
C ILE A 390 16.88 -31.96 -3.55
N VAL A 391 17.76 -32.55 -4.35
CA VAL A 391 17.48 -32.82 -5.77
C VAL A 391 17.46 -34.33 -5.94
N PRO A 392 16.30 -34.96 -6.21
CA PRO A 392 16.19 -36.41 -6.33
C PRO A 392 16.98 -36.90 -7.54
N GLU A 393 17.53 -38.11 -7.46
CA GLU A 393 18.33 -38.71 -8.55
C GLU A 393 17.51 -39.00 -9.80
N LYS A 394 16.28 -39.47 -9.60
CA LYS A 394 15.32 -39.83 -10.63
C LYS A 394 14.04 -39.02 -10.47
N ILE A 395 13.39 -38.75 -11.59
CA ILE A 395 12.06 -38.15 -11.67
C ILE A 395 11.24 -38.93 -12.69
N SER A 396 9.92 -38.91 -12.55
CA SER A 396 8.99 -39.64 -13.43
C SER A 396 9.06 -39.15 -14.89
N ASN A 397 8.68 -40.02 -15.83
CA ASN A 397 8.61 -39.67 -17.26
C ASN A 397 7.54 -38.59 -17.52
N GLU A 398 6.48 -38.60 -16.72
CA GLU A 398 5.42 -37.59 -16.70
C GLU A 398 6.01 -36.20 -16.43
N ILE A 399 6.83 -36.05 -15.38
CA ILE A 399 7.48 -34.76 -15.05
C ILE A 399 8.56 -34.38 -16.08
N LEU A 400 9.28 -35.35 -16.66
CA LEU A 400 10.28 -35.08 -17.72
C LEU A 400 9.63 -34.55 -19.01
N SER A 401 8.49 -35.11 -19.38
CA SER A 401 7.72 -34.70 -20.57
C SER A 401 6.83 -33.48 -20.32
N TYR A 402 6.68 -33.05 -19.07
CA TYR A 402 5.80 -31.94 -18.69
C TYR A 402 6.22 -30.62 -19.36
N ARG A 403 5.25 -29.97 -19.99
CA ARG A 403 5.34 -28.66 -20.65
C ARG A 403 4.15 -27.80 -20.23
N ILE A 404 4.16 -26.55 -20.68
CA ILE A 404 3.16 -25.53 -20.34
C ILE A 404 1.71 -25.95 -20.63
N ASN A 405 1.49 -26.64 -21.74
CA ASN A 405 0.18 -27.10 -22.19
C ASN A 405 -0.15 -28.54 -21.73
N THR A 406 0.68 -29.15 -20.88
CA THR A 406 0.42 -30.50 -20.38
C THR A 406 -0.78 -30.48 -19.43
N GLN A 407 -1.79 -31.27 -19.77
CA GLN A 407 -2.97 -31.48 -18.95
C GLN A 407 -2.73 -32.57 -17.91
N ALA A 408 -3.21 -32.34 -16.69
CA ALA A 408 -3.20 -33.33 -15.61
C ALA A 408 -4.36 -34.33 -15.81
N THR A 409 -4.26 -35.20 -16.81
CA THR A 409 -5.24 -36.27 -17.02
C THR A 409 -5.13 -37.32 -15.91
N ASP A 410 -6.18 -38.12 -15.73
CA ASP A 410 -6.18 -39.18 -14.70
C ASP A 410 -5.04 -40.17 -14.92
N ASP A 411 -4.75 -40.56 -16.17
CA ASP A 411 -3.62 -41.43 -16.50
C ASP A 411 -2.27 -40.79 -16.15
N PHE A 412 -2.09 -39.50 -16.46
CA PHE A 412 -0.87 -38.77 -16.11
C PHE A 412 -0.68 -38.77 -14.58
N MET A 413 -1.72 -38.41 -13.83
CA MET A 413 -1.67 -38.36 -12.36
C MET A 413 -1.41 -39.75 -11.76
N ASN A 414 -2.08 -40.78 -12.27
CA ASN A 414 -1.93 -42.16 -11.80
C ASN A 414 -0.53 -42.72 -12.07
N ASN A 415 0.02 -42.52 -13.27
CA ASN A 415 1.36 -42.99 -13.60
C ASN A 415 2.43 -42.24 -12.81
N ASN A 416 2.29 -40.92 -12.68
CA ASN A 416 3.16 -40.10 -11.87
C ASN A 416 3.14 -40.53 -10.39
N PHE A 417 1.95 -40.80 -9.83
CA PHE A 417 1.81 -41.29 -8.46
C PHE A 417 2.46 -42.66 -8.27
N LYS A 418 2.19 -43.63 -9.16
CA LYS A 418 2.79 -44.98 -9.11
C LYS A 418 4.31 -44.95 -9.10
N PHE A 419 4.92 -44.02 -9.85
CA PHE A 419 6.37 -43.86 -9.85
C PHE A 419 6.91 -43.46 -8.46
N TYR A 420 6.23 -42.56 -7.75
CA TYR A 420 6.69 -42.03 -6.46
C TYR A 420 6.10 -42.73 -5.23
N GLU A 421 5.12 -43.62 -5.38
CA GLU A 421 4.38 -44.22 -4.26
C GLU A 421 5.28 -44.94 -3.24
N ASN A 422 6.45 -45.43 -3.69
CA ASN A 422 7.45 -46.12 -2.88
C ASN A 422 8.69 -45.28 -2.55
N ASP A 423 8.79 -44.06 -3.08
CA ASP A 423 9.91 -43.15 -2.84
C ASP A 423 9.84 -42.55 -1.43
N LEU A 424 10.94 -42.65 -0.66
CA LEU A 424 10.98 -42.17 0.72
C LEU A 424 10.94 -40.64 0.82
N LEU A 425 11.54 -39.90 -0.12
CA LEU A 425 11.47 -38.43 -0.14
C LEU A 425 10.03 -37.98 -0.40
N PHE A 426 9.34 -38.65 -1.33
CA PHE A 426 7.95 -38.39 -1.63
C PHE A 426 7.05 -38.72 -0.44
N LYS A 427 7.25 -39.87 0.23
CA LYS A 427 6.48 -40.24 1.43
C LYS A 427 6.64 -39.24 2.57
N ASN A 428 7.83 -38.65 2.72
CA ASN A 428 8.18 -37.66 3.76
C ASN A 428 7.91 -36.21 3.35
N THR A 429 7.25 -35.98 2.21
CA THR A 429 6.82 -34.64 1.80
C THR A 429 5.54 -34.26 2.54
N ASP A 430 5.55 -33.08 3.17
CA ASP A 430 4.43 -32.52 3.93
C ASP A 430 3.51 -31.67 3.04
N ALA A 431 4.10 -30.93 2.07
CA ALA A 431 3.35 -30.03 1.20
C ALA A 431 3.87 -30.04 -0.25
N PHE A 432 2.95 -29.88 -1.21
CA PHE A 432 3.31 -29.62 -2.61
C PHE A 432 3.27 -28.13 -2.90
N TYR A 433 4.36 -27.59 -3.44
CA TYR A 433 4.51 -26.19 -3.79
C TYR A 433 4.56 -26.05 -5.31
N CYS A 434 3.68 -25.22 -5.88
CA CYS A 434 3.67 -24.90 -7.30
C CYS A 434 3.56 -23.40 -7.51
N SER A 435 4.41 -22.85 -8.38
CA SER A 435 4.39 -21.42 -8.66
C SER A 435 4.43 -21.05 -10.14
N PHE A 436 5.22 -21.75 -10.95
CA PHE A 436 5.25 -21.59 -12.41
C PHE A 436 5.40 -22.93 -13.13
N TYR A 437 4.34 -23.44 -13.76
CA TYR A 437 2.97 -22.89 -13.82
C TYR A 437 2.17 -23.29 -12.58
N ALA A 438 1.46 -22.35 -11.94
CA ALA A 438 0.69 -22.69 -10.74
C ALA A 438 -0.39 -23.75 -11.02
N ALA A 439 -1.05 -23.71 -12.17
CA ALA A 439 -1.99 -24.76 -12.64
C ALA A 439 -1.43 -26.19 -12.60
N MET A 440 -0.11 -26.36 -12.63
CA MET A 440 0.54 -27.66 -12.47
C MET A 440 0.17 -28.37 -11.17
N CYS A 441 -0.22 -27.63 -10.11
CA CYS A 441 -0.62 -28.23 -8.85
C CYS A 441 -1.78 -29.23 -8.97
N GLN A 442 -2.55 -29.20 -10.05
CA GLN A 442 -3.55 -30.23 -10.36
C GLN A 442 -2.99 -31.66 -10.33
N ILE A 443 -1.72 -31.87 -10.68
CA ILE A 443 -1.10 -33.21 -10.64
C ILE A 443 -0.99 -33.77 -9.21
N TRP A 444 -1.04 -32.88 -8.20
CA TRP A 444 -0.91 -33.21 -6.78
C TRP A 444 -2.23 -33.05 -6.02
N MET A 445 -3.25 -32.42 -6.62
CA MET A 445 -4.57 -32.23 -5.99
C MET A 445 -5.24 -33.52 -5.49
N PRO A 446 -5.09 -34.70 -6.13
CA PRO A 446 -5.61 -35.95 -5.56
C PRO A 446 -5.07 -36.30 -4.16
N LEU A 447 -3.95 -35.71 -3.75
CA LEU A 447 -3.33 -35.94 -2.44
C LEU A 447 -3.71 -34.90 -1.38
N ASN A 448 -4.59 -33.94 -1.71
CA ASN A 448 -4.97 -32.83 -0.84
C ASN A 448 -5.56 -33.26 0.53
N LYS A 449 -6.13 -34.47 0.64
CA LYS A 449 -6.62 -35.01 1.91
C LYS A 449 -5.51 -35.41 2.88
N THR A 450 -4.29 -35.62 2.38
CA THR A 450 -3.16 -36.18 3.14
C THR A 450 -1.95 -35.26 3.22
N LYS A 451 -1.92 -34.21 2.40
CA LYS A 451 -0.80 -33.29 2.24
C LYS A 451 -1.31 -31.90 1.90
N SER A 452 -0.64 -30.88 2.42
CA SER A 452 -0.97 -29.49 2.07
C SER A 452 -0.61 -29.18 0.62
N ILE A 453 -1.33 -28.23 0.03
CA ILE A 453 -1.08 -27.72 -1.31
C ILE A 453 -0.82 -26.22 -1.17
N VAL A 454 0.32 -25.77 -1.67
CA VAL A 454 0.72 -24.37 -1.75
C VAL A 454 0.68 -23.97 -3.22
N PHE A 455 -0.41 -23.33 -3.59
CA PHE A 455 -0.67 -22.81 -4.92
C PHE A 455 -0.31 -21.32 -4.93
N LEU A 456 0.90 -20.98 -5.38
CA LEU A 456 1.41 -19.60 -5.39
C LEU A 456 1.57 -19.09 -6.82
N ALA A 457 0.56 -18.44 -7.38
CA ALA A 457 0.60 -17.93 -8.75
C ALA A 457 1.73 -16.91 -8.95
N GLY A 458 2.84 -17.37 -9.55
CA GLY A 458 4.01 -16.56 -9.88
C GLY A 458 4.02 -16.02 -11.31
N HIS A 459 2.95 -16.28 -12.05
CA HIS A 459 2.59 -15.69 -13.34
C HIS A 459 1.25 -16.30 -13.77
N ARG A 460 0.13 -15.55 -13.67
CA ARG A 460 -1.22 -15.91 -14.18
C ARG A 460 -1.60 -17.38 -13.94
N TYR A 461 -2.37 -17.64 -12.90
CA TYR A 461 -2.55 -19.01 -12.39
C TYR A 461 -3.05 -20.06 -13.40
N ASN A 462 -3.74 -19.62 -14.45
CA ASN A 462 -4.46 -20.40 -15.46
C ASN A 462 -3.63 -20.80 -16.68
N LEU A 463 -2.34 -20.46 -16.75
CA LEU A 463 -1.49 -20.80 -17.90
C LEU A 463 -1.52 -22.31 -18.21
N GLY A 464 -1.68 -22.66 -19.49
CA GLY A 464 -1.82 -24.04 -19.95
C GLY A 464 -3.23 -24.63 -19.88
N ARG A 465 -4.25 -23.86 -19.50
CA ARG A 465 -5.67 -24.28 -19.52
C ARG A 465 -6.40 -23.71 -20.72
N CYS A 466 -6.08 -24.28 -21.89
CA CYS A 466 -6.44 -23.72 -23.19
C CYS A 466 -7.89 -24.00 -23.64
N SER A 467 -8.83 -24.19 -22.71
CA SER A 467 -10.26 -24.37 -22.99
C SER A 467 -11.09 -23.92 -21.80
N LEU A 468 -12.34 -23.51 -22.04
CA LEU A 468 -13.29 -23.16 -20.98
C LEU A 468 -13.44 -24.32 -19.97
N GLU A 469 -13.54 -25.56 -20.46
CA GLU A 469 -13.65 -26.75 -19.61
C GLU A 469 -12.44 -26.91 -18.68
N SER A 470 -11.21 -26.84 -19.21
CA SER A 470 -9.99 -27.02 -18.40
C SER A 470 -9.76 -25.88 -17.42
N TRP A 471 -10.18 -24.65 -17.77
CA TRP A 471 -10.16 -23.48 -16.90
C TRP A 471 -11.20 -23.58 -15.79
N THR A 472 -12.45 -23.93 -16.13
CA THR A 472 -13.54 -24.13 -15.16
C THR A 472 -13.15 -25.19 -14.13
N LYS A 473 -12.62 -26.32 -14.60
CA LYS A 473 -12.13 -27.41 -13.72
C LYS A 473 -11.05 -26.91 -12.75
N LEU A 474 -10.12 -26.07 -13.19
CA LEU A 474 -9.09 -25.51 -12.31
C LEU A 474 -9.73 -24.62 -11.23
N ASN A 475 -10.70 -23.78 -11.59
CA ASN A 475 -11.37 -22.90 -10.64
C ASN A 475 -12.22 -23.64 -9.63
N GLU A 476 -13.00 -24.63 -10.07
CA GLU A 476 -13.76 -25.52 -9.20
C GLU A 476 -12.84 -26.19 -8.17
N GLN A 477 -11.70 -26.72 -8.62
CA GLN A 477 -10.74 -27.35 -7.73
C GLN A 477 -10.09 -26.36 -6.74
N LEU A 478 -9.79 -25.13 -7.14
CA LEU A 478 -9.31 -24.10 -6.21
C LEU A 478 -10.37 -23.74 -5.18
N TRP A 479 -11.64 -23.69 -5.60
CA TRP A 479 -12.77 -23.42 -4.71
C TRP A 479 -13.00 -24.56 -3.71
N GLU A 480 -12.96 -25.80 -4.19
CA GLU A 480 -13.02 -27.01 -3.37
C GLU A 480 -11.84 -27.10 -2.38
N LEU A 481 -10.63 -26.75 -2.82
CA LEU A 481 -9.44 -26.77 -1.97
C LEU A 481 -9.57 -25.80 -0.79
N GLN A 482 -10.28 -24.70 -0.99
CA GLN A 482 -10.48 -23.68 0.03
C GLN A 482 -11.71 -23.93 0.92
N ASN A 483 -12.80 -24.46 0.35
CA ASN A 483 -14.11 -24.53 1.02
C ASN A 483 -14.53 -25.93 1.47
N ASN A 484 -13.77 -26.99 1.17
CA ASN A 484 -14.08 -28.31 1.73
C ASN A 484 -13.93 -28.35 3.26
N ASP A 485 -14.88 -29.02 3.91
CA ASP A 485 -15.17 -29.02 5.36
C ASP A 485 -13.92 -29.04 6.28
N PRO A 486 -13.65 -27.93 7.01
CA PRO A 486 -12.56 -27.82 7.99
C PRO A 486 -12.62 -28.88 9.10
N VAL A 487 -13.79 -29.50 9.33
CA VAL A 487 -13.99 -30.53 10.35
C VAL A 487 -13.46 -31.90 9.90
N ARG A 488 -13.16 -32.08 8.60
CA ARG A 488 -12.70 -33.37 8.03
C ARG A 488 -11.30 -33.33 7.40
N VAL A 489 -10.66 -32.17 7.29
CA VAL A 489 -9.33 -32.05 6.68
C VAL A 489 -8.37 -31.42 7.67
N ASP A 490 -7.50 -32.26 8.22
CA ASP A 490 -6.43 -31.88 9.15
C ASP A 490 -5.30 -31.02 8.51
N HIS A 491 -5.38 -30.69 7.22
CA HIS A 491 -4.34 -30.03 6.43
C HIS A 491 -4.87 -28.71 5.85
N LYS A 492 -4.21 -27.58 6.14
CA LYS A 492 -4.55 -26.30 5.51
C LYS A 492 -3.83 -26.13 4.18
N HIS A 493 -4.56 -25.67 3.19
CA HIS A 493 -4.04 -25.31 1.87
C HIS A 493 -3.79 -23.80 1.78
N ILE A 494 -2.87 -23.40 0.92
CA ILE A 494 -2.51 -21.99 0.71
C ILE A 494 -2.73 -21.67 -0.76
N ILE A 495 -3.59 -20.71 -1.04
CA ILE A 495 -3.78 -20.12 -2.37
C ILE A 495 -3.27 -18.68 -2.29
N ALA A 496 -2.34 -18.31 -3.16
CA ALA A 496 -1.69 -17.02 -3.10
C ALA A 496 -1.27 -16.49 -4.47
N GLY A 497 -1.18 -15.17 -4.59
CA GLY A 497 -0.51 -14.49 -5.70
C GLY A 497 0.90 -14.05 -5.29
N ALA A 498 1.88 -14.21 -6.20
CA ALA A 498 3.27 -13.81 -5.97
C ALA A 498 3.55 -12.34 -6.32
N SER A 499 2.57 -11.66 -6.87
CA SER A 499 2.55 -10.21 -7.13
C SER A 499 1.15 -9.68 -6.83
N ARG A 500 1.01 -8.35 -6.69
CA ARG A 500 -0.32 -7.72 -6.55
C ARG A 500 -1.19 -8.00 -7.77
N TYR A 501 -0.60 -7.99 -8.96
CA TYR A 501 -1.30 -8.36 -10.19
C TYR A 501 -1.87 -9.77 -10.13
N ASP A 502 -1.06 -10.78 -9.77
CA ASP A 502 -1.50 -12.17 -9.70
C ASP A 502 -2.57 -12.39 -8.62
N TYR A 503 -2.48 -11.65 -7.52
CA TYR A 503 -3.46 -11.65 -6.43
C TYR A 503 -4.84 -11.15 -6.90
N GLU A 504 -4.89 -9.98 -7.54
CA GLU A 504 -6.14 -9.43 -8.09
C GLU A 504 -6.66 -10.27 -9.27
N TYR A 505 -5.76 -10.84 -10.08
CA TYR A 505 -6.12 -11.74 -11.18
C TYR A 505 -6.76 -13.04 -10.68
N LEU A 506 -6.24 -13.63 -9.60
CA LEU A 506 -6.87 -14.78 -8.93
C LEU A 506 -8.27 -14.42 -8.42
N LYS A 507 -8.42 -13.27 -7.75
CA LYS A 507 -9.73 -12.81 -7.23
C LYS A 507 -10.75 -12.61 -8.34
N HIS A 508 -10.34 -12.00 -9.45
CA HIS A 508 -11.20 -11.72 -10.60
C HIS A 508 -11.89 -12.99 -11.14
N TYR A 509 -11.14 -14.07 -11.24
CA TYR A 509 -11.63 -15.30 -11.88
C TYR A 509 -12.15 -16.36 -10.91
N THR A 510 -11.67 -16.39 -9.66
CA THR A 510 -12.06 -17.44 -8.69
C THR A 510 -13.06 -16.97 -7.65
N GLY A 511 -13.18 -15.65 -7.42
CA GLY A 511 -14.05 -15.10 -6.37
C GLY A 511 -13.60 -15.40 -4.93
N LEU A 512 -12.41 -15.98 -4.71
CA LEU A 512 -11.89 -16.41 -3.40
C LEU A 512 -11.34 -15.25 -2.54
N LYS A 513 -12.14 -14.19 -2.34
CA LYS A 513 -11.69 -12.90 -1.78
C LYS A 513 -10.83 -13.00 -0.51
N ASP A 514 -11.41 -13.48 0.60
CA ASP A 514 -10.75 -13.46 1.92
C ASP A 514 -9.73 -14.60 2.10
N SER A 515 -9.71 -15.52 1.15
CA SER A 515 -8.93 -16.75 1.20
C SER A 515 -7.59 -16.66 0.51
N ILE A 516 -7.50 -15.87 -0.58
CA ILE A 516 -6.24 -15.68 -1.30
C ILE A 516 -5.28 -14.83 -0.44
N LYS A 517 -4.02 -15.23 -0.38
CA LYS A 517 -2.94 -14.45 0.24
C LYS A 517 -2.10 -13.72 -0.81
N LEU A 518 -1.55 -12.57 -0.46
CA LEU A 518 -0.51 -11.90 -1.24
C LEU A 518 0.83 -12.25 -0.62
N ILE A 519 1.62 -13.10 -1.28
CA ILE A 519 2.95 -13.52 -0.83
C ILE A 519 3.96 -13.03 -1.87
N SER A 520 4.35 -11.77 -1.77
CA SER A 520 5.16 -11.11 -2.81
C SER A 520 6.50 -11.80 -3.04
N SER A 521 6.87 -11.94 -4.32
CA SER A 521 8.17 -12.43 -4.76
C SER A 521 9.30 -11.55 -4.21
N PHE A 522 10.38 -12.17 -3.71
CA PHE A 522 11.50 -11.45 -3.10
C PHE A 522 12.83 -12.19 -3.30
N SER A 523 13.55 -11.79 -4.35
CA SER A 523 14.81 -12.43 -4.74
C SER A 523 16.00 -12.16 -3.80
N GLY A 524 15.82 -11.36 -2.75
CA GLY A 524 16.85 -10.98 -1.79
C GLY A 524 17.54 -12.17 -1.12
N PHE A 525 16.84 -13.30 -0.93
CA PHE A 525 17.42 -14.47 -0.26
C PHE A 525 18.50 -15.19 -1.06
N TYR A 526 18.41 -15.21 -2.39
CA TYR A 526 19.42 -15.86 -3.25
C TYR A 526 20.35 -14.87 -3.95
N THR A 527 20.07 -13.56 -3.85
CA THR A 527 20.91 -12.48 -4.40
C THR A 527 21.85 -11.85 -3.36
N ASP A 528 21.67 -12.17 -2.07
CA ASP A 528 22.35 -11.63 -0.88
C ASP A 528 23.87 -11.46 -0.96
N GLY A 529 24.56 -12.32 -1.71
CA GLY A 529 26.01 -12.21 -1.95
C GLY A 529 26.44 -11.02 -2.81
N ASN A 530 25.51 -10.28 -3.43
CA ASN A 530 25.79 -9.22 -4.39
C ASN A 530 25.34 -7.87 -3.83
N LYS A 531 26.30 -6.96 -3.58
CA LYS A 531 26.02 -5.63 -3.04
C LYS A 531 26.31 -4.56 -4.08
N PHE A 532 25.42 -3.58 -4.18
CA PHE A 532 25.58 -2.40 -5.03
C PHE A 532 26.95 -1.73 -4.78
N ASN A 533 27.76 -1.67 -5.83
CA ASN A 533 29.11 -1.11 -5.82
C ASN A 533 29.42 -0.50 -7.20
N PRO A 534 28.86 0.69 -7.50
CA PRO A 534 28.91 1.27 -8.83
C PRO A 534 30.35 1.66 -9.19
N THR A 535 30.94 0.93 -10.13
CA THR A 535 32.32 1.11 -10.64
C THR A 535 32.33 1.36 -12.15
N GLU A 536 31.30 0.92 -12.86
CA GLU A 536 31.15 1.10 -14.30
C GLU A 536 30.49 2.45 -14.63
N PRO A 537 30.99 3.19 -15.63
CA PRO A 537 30.46 4.51 -15.98
C PRO A 537 29.12 4.44 -16.72
N GLU A 538 28.81 3.33 -17.40
CA GLU A 538 27.60 3.15 -18.19
C GLU A 538 26.40 2.77 -17.33
N ILE A 539 25.22 3.18 -17.79
CA ILE A 539 23.91 2.73 -17.28
C ILE A 539 23.46 1.54 -18.13
N LEU A 540 22.92 0.51 -17.50
CA LEU A 540 22.39 -0.64 -18.24
C LEU A 540 21.03 -0.33 -18.83
N PHE A 541 20.83 -0.67 -20.09
CA PHE A 541 19.52 -0.70 -20.74
C PHE A 541 19.05 -2.14 -20.90
N VAL A 542 17.83 -2.40 -20.43
CA VAL A 542 17.20 -3.71 -20.43
C VAL A 542 15.82 -3.57 -21.05
N SER A 543 15.68 -4.03 -22.29
CA SER A 543 14.43 -4.04 -23.04
C SER A 543 14.38 -5.26 -23.95
N TYR A 544 13.18 -5.60 -24.43
CA TYR A 544 12.96 -6.56 -25.52
C TYR A 544 12.73 -5.85 -26.87
N GLY A 545 12.69 -4.52 -26.87
CA GLY A 545 12.59 -3.66 -28.05
C GLY A 545 13.82 -2.76 -28.25
N ALA A 546 13.77 -1.93 -29.28
CA ALA A 546 14.86 -1.01 -29.61
C ALA A 546 15.11 0.00 -28.48
N MET A 547 16.38 0.38 -28.32
CA MET A 547 16.81 1.44 -27.42
C MET A 547 16.30 2.80 -27.92
N PHE A 548 15.99 3.70 -26.98
CA PHE A 548 15.63 5.08 -27.32
C PHE A 548 16.78 5.75 -28.09
N THR A 549 16.47 6.40 -29.22
CA THR A 549 17.48 7.00 -30.11
C THR A 549 18.10 8.27 -29.53
N ASP A 550 17.41 8.94 -28.60
CA ASP A 550 17.75 10.29 -28.17
C ASP A 550 18.41 10.33 -26.77
N ILE A 551 19.00 9.22 -26.32
CA ILE A 551 19.68 9.19 -25.01
C ILE A 551 21.06 9.87 -25.09
N THR A 552 21.27 10.88 -24.26
CA THR A 552 22.53 11.66 -24.21
C THR A 552 23.51 11.15 -23.15
N VAL A 553 23.05 10.33 -22.22
CA VAL A 553 23.86 9.70 -21.17
C VAL A 553 24.47 8.38 -21.65
N ASN A 554 25.63 8.01 -21.10
CA ASN A 554 26.33 6.77 -21.44
C ASN A 554 25.50 5.54 -21.02
N VAL A 555 24.83 4.92 -21.98
CA VAL A 555 23.95 3.76 -21.79
C VAL A 555 24.41 2.61 -22.68
N VAL A 556 24.37 1.39 -22.14
CA VAL A 556 24.74 0.17 -22.87
C VAL A 556 23.67 -0.90 -22.68
N GLU A 557 23.29 -1.55 -23.77
CA GLU A 557 22.37 -2.68 -23.70
C GLU A 557 23.02 -3.85 -22.94
N ILE A 558 22.29 -4.39 -21.95
CA ILE A 558 22.80 -5.43 -21.05
C ILE A 558 23.35 -6.64 -21.80
N ARG A 559 22.67 -7.11 -22.86
CA ARG A 559 23.08 -8.30 -23.63
C ARG A 559 24.26 -8.03 -24.56
N LYS A 560 24.45 -6.76 -24.95
CA LYS A 560 25.61 -6.33 -25.73
C LYS A 560 26.87 -6.24 -24.86
N LYS A 561 26.75 -5.72 -23.63
CA LYS A 561 27.87 -5.68 -22.67
C LYS A 561 28.16 -7.06 -22.08
N TYR A 562 27.11 -7.79 -21.71
CA TYR A 562 27.19 -9.11 -21.11
C TYR A 562 26.27 -10.10 -21.86
N PRO A 563 26.79 -10.84 -22.86
CA PRO A 563 26.01 -11.87 -23.55
C PRO A 563 25.35 -12.86 -22.56
N ARG A 564 26.10 -13.21 -21.51
CA ARG A 564 25.61 -13.84 -20.27
C ARG A 564 26.16 -13.04 -19.09
N TYR A 565 25.30 -12.67 -18.14
CA TYR A 565 25.69 -11.90 -16.96
C TYR A 565 25.54 -12.74 -15.69
N GLN A 566 26.34 -12.41 -14.68
CA GLN A 566 26.06 -12.77 -13.28
C GLN A 566 25.51 -11.56 -12.53
N LEU A 567 24.88 -11.78 -11.37
CA LEU A 567 24.37 -10.68 -10.53
C LEU A 567 25.49 -9.71 -10.11
N SER A 568 26.71 -10.23 -9.93
CA SER A 568 27.92 -9.46 -9.61
C SER A 568 28.33 -8.49 -10.71
N ASP A 569 27.91 -8.71 -11.95
CA ASP A 569 28.13 -7.77 -13.06
C ASP A 569 27.15 -6.60 -12.99
N LEU A 570 25.91 -6.84 -12.55
CA LEU A 570 24.85 -5.83 -12.50
C LEU A 570 25.12 -4.79 -11.43
N VAL A 571 25.56 -5.22 -10.24
CA VAL A 571 25.82 -4.34 -9.10
C VAL A 571 26.95 -3.33 -9.32
N LYS A 572 27.74 -3.51 -10.39
CA LYS A 572 28.79 -2.58 -10.81
C LYS A 572 28.25 -1.34 -11.54
N HIS A 573 26.98 -1.34 -11.96
CA HIS A 573 26.37 -0.25 -12.71
C HIS A 573 25.54 0.66 -11.81
N LYS A 574 25.61 1.98 -12.04
CA LYS A 574 24.94 3.00 -11.21
C LYS A 574 23.42 3.02 -11.30
N ALA A 575 22.85 2.51 -12.40
CA ALA A 575 21.41 2.43 -12.62
C ALA A 575 21.08 1.42 -13.73
N ILE A 576 19.81 1.00 -13.76
CA ILE A 576 19.21 0.21 -14.84
C ILE A 576 17.99 0.96 -15.38
N ILE A 577 17.96 1.15 -16.69
CA ILE A 577 16.75 1.51 -17.44
C ILE A 577 16.08 0.20 -17.84
N TYR A 578 14.91 -0.07 -17.28
CA TYR A 578 14.16 -1.30 -17.52
C TYR A 578 12.85 -0.97 -18.24
N VAL A 579 12.67 -1.51 -19.44
CA VAL A 579 11.40 -1.50 -20.17
C VAL A 579 10.75 -2.88 -19.97
N PRO A 580 9.72 -2.98 -19.12
CA PRO A 580 9.09 -4.26 -18.80
C PRO A 580 8.44 -4.92 -20.02
N TYR A 581 8.55 -6.24 -20.09
CA TYR A 581 7.87 -7.06 -21.10
C TYR A 581 6.68 -7.86 -20.54
N SER A 582 6.57 -7.91 -19.22
CA SER A 582 5.51 -8.61 -18.47
C SER A 582 5.16 -7.82 -17.21
N VAL A 583 3.93 -7.98 -16.71
CA VAL A 583 3.39 -7.29 -15.52
C VAL A 583 4.11 -7.69 -14.23
N MET A 584 4.75 -8.86 -14.25
CA MET A 584 5.64 -9.40 -13.23
C MET A 584 6.83 -10.03 -13.94
N SER A 585 8.04 -9.90 -13.39
CA SER A 585 9.18 -10.69 -13.88
C SER A 585 10.23 -10.88 -12.80
N PHE A 586 10.83 -12.07 -12.75
CA PHE A 586 11.92 -12.35 -11.81
C PHE A 586 13.19 -11.52 -12.09
N LYS A 587 13.34 -11.00 -13.30
CA LYS A 587 14.43 -10.08 -13.62
C LYS A 587 14.24 -8.74 -12.89
N LEU A 588 13.01 -8.24 -12.83
CA LEU A 588 12.68 -7.04 -12.05
C LEU A 588 12.84 -7.29 -10.55
N THR A 589 12.39 -8.45 -10.04
CA THR A 589 12.58 -8.80 -8.62
C THR A 589 14.06 -8.83 -8.26
N GLU A 590 14.92 -9.42 -9.10
CA GLU A 590 16.38 -9.41 -8.93
C GLU A 590 16.95 -7.98 -8.90
N PHE A 591 16.65 -7.16 -9.90
CA PHE A 591 17.17 -5.79 -9.98
C PHE A 591 16.77 -4.95 -8.76
N TYR A 592 15.52 -5.08 -8.34
CA TYR A 592 15.01 -4.38 -7.17
C TYR A 592 15.69 -4.88 -5.89
N SER A 593 15.81 -6.20 -5.68
CA SER A 593 16.48 -6.79 -4.51
C SER A 593 17.98 -6.48 -4.43
N LEU A 594 18.65 -6.26 -5.57
CA LEU A 594 20.04 -5.80 -5.62
C LEU A 594 20.21 -4.31 -5.22
N ASN A 595 19.11 -3.59 -5.00
CA ASN A 595 19.09 -2.16 -4.65
C ASN A 595 19.74 -1.29 -5.73
N ILE A 596 19.66 -1.68 -7.00
CA ILE A 596 20.17 -0.89 -8.13
C ILE A 596 19.10 0.14 -8.49
N PRO A 597 19.41 1.44 -8.58
CA PRO A 597 18.45 2.45 -9.03
C PRO A 597 17.76 2.08 -10.35
N LEU A 598 16.43 2.01 -10.36
CA LEU A 598 15.63 1.57 -11.50
C LEU A 598 14.87 2.73 -12.14
N PHE A 599 14.92 2.80 -13.47
CA PHE A 599 14.17 3.73 -14.31
C PHE A 599 13.23 2.95 -15.23
N VAL A 600 11.93 3.15 -15.10
CA VAL A 600 10.88 2.41 -15.80
C VAL A 600 9.96 3.41 -16.52
N PRO A 601 9.39 3.07 -17.69
CA PRO A 601 8.42 3.95 -18.32
C PRO A 601 7.22 4.22 -17.40
N SER A 602 6.66 5.43 -17.48
CA SER A 602 5.47 5.83 -16.73
C SER A 602 4.19 5.29 -17.39
N ALA A 603 3.08 5.34 -16.66
CA ALA A 603 1.76 5.00 -17.21
C ALA A 603 1.41 5.88 -18.43
N LYS A 604 1.85 7.15 -18.41
CA LYS A 604 1.68 8.07 -19.54
C LYS A 604 2.52 7.64 -20.73
N TYR A 605 3.77 7.22 -20.52
CA TYR A 605 4.60 6.68 -21.61
C TYR A 605 3.90 5.52 -22.32
N PHE A 606 3.37 4.53 -21.58
CA PHE A 606 2.68 3.39 -22.18
C PHE A 606 1.41 3.80 -22.92
N LYS A 607 0.62 4.71 -22.33
CA LYS A 607 -0.59 5.24 -22.97
C LYS A 607 -0.28 5.91 -24.32
N THR A 608 0.83 6.65 -24.40
CA THR A 608 1.19 7.39 -25.62
C THR A 608 1.84 6.50 -26.69
N ASN A 609 2.68 5.54 -26.29
CA ASN A 609 3.49 4.78 -27.24
C ASN A 609 2.89 3.41 -27.60
N GLY A 610 1.89 2.93 -26.86
CA GLY A 610 1.30 1.61 -27.04
C GLY A 610 2.29 0.47 -26.80
N ASN A 611 1.79 -0.76 -26.78
CA ASN A 611 2.56 -2.00 -26.71
C ASN A 611 3.52 -2.12 -25.53
N PHE A 612 2.95 -2.36 -24.35
CA PHE A 612 3.65 -3.16 -23.37
C PHE A 612 4.06 -4.51 -23.99
N GLY A 613 5.20 -5.08 -23.60
CA GLY A 613 5.73 -6.28 -24.25
C GLY A 613 4.74 -7.45 -24.33
N SER A 614 5.00 -8.39 -25.23
CA SER A 614 4.06 -9.45 -25.61
C SER A 614 3.55 -10.28 -24.42
N ASP A 615 4.32 -10.43 -23.35
CA ASP A 615 3.92 -11.24 -22.18
C ASP A 615 3.11 -10.45 -21.13
N ARG A 616 2.39 -9.40 -21.54
CA ARG A 616 1.43 -8.68 -20.67
C ARG A 616 0.17 -9.48 -20.41
N THR A 617 -0.44 -9.98 -21.47
CA THR A 617 -1.73 -10.67 -21.48
C THR A 617 -1.52 -12.16 -21.71
N SER A 618 -2.47 -12.98 -21.26
CA SER A 618 -2.40 -14.44 -21.45
C SER A 618 -2.55 -14.85 -22.93
N THR A 619 -2.83 -13.90 -23.83
CA THR A 619 -3.19 -14.07 -25.25
C THR A 619 -2.03 -14.44 -26.17
N THR A 620 -0.80 -14.59 -25.66
CA THR A 620 0.32 -14.94 -26.53
C THR A 620 0.40 -16.44 -26.84
N ALA A 621 0.62 -16.73 -28.12
CA ALA A 621 0.93 -18.04 -28.70
C ALA A 621 1.70 -19.02 -27.77
N PRO A 622 2.79 -18.64 -27.06
CA PRO A 622 3.54 -19.54 -26.16
C PRO A 622 2.72 -20.28 -25.10
N TYR A 623 1.53 -19.80 -24.73
CA TYR A 623 0.72 -20.39 -23.67
C TYR A 623 -0.41 -21.28 -24.17
N CYS A 624 -1.06 -20.88 -25.27
CA CYS A 624 -2.16 -21.58 -25.91
C CYS A 624 -2.14 -21.29 -27.43
N ASP A 625 -1.54 -22.18 -28.22
CA ASP A 625 -1.24 -21.95 -29.64
C ASP A 625 -2.47 -21.82 -30.59
N ASN A 626 -3.69 -22.08 -30.11
CA ASN A 626 -4.85 -22.33 -30.99
C ASN A 626 -5.98 -21.27 -30.98
N ASP A 627 -5.99 -20.32 -30.03
CA ASP A 627 -6.99 -19.24 -29.97
C ASP A 627 -6.42 -18.02 -29.22
N PRO A 628 -5.99 -16.96 -29.94
CA PRO A 628 -5.40 -15.77 -29.33
C PRO A 628 -6.38 -15.03 -28.42
N ASP A 629 -7.69 -15.15 -28.66
CA ASP A 629 -8.73 -14.48 -27.88
C ASP A 629 -9.31 -15.36 -26.76
N LEU A 630 -8.75 -16.55 -26.52
CA LEU A 630 -9.30 -17.50 -25.55
C LEU A 630 -9.52 -16.86 -24.17
N TRP A 631 -8.51 -16.15 -23.67
CA TRP A 631 -8.52 -15.58 -22.33
C TRP A 631 -9.37 -14.32 -22.22
N TRP A 632 -9.57 -13.64 -23.34
CA TRP A 632 -10.54 -12.57 -23.45
C TRP A 632 -11.98 -13.10 -23.26
N LYS A 633 -12.27 -14.31 -23.77
CA LYS A 633 -13.60 -14.94 -23.69
C LYS A 633 -13.94 -15.53 -22.31
N MET A 634 -12.97 -15.65 -21.40
CA MET A 634 -13.22 -16.25 -20.08
C MET A 634 -14.07 -15.31 -19.21
N PRO A 635 -15.21 -15.77 -18.68
CA PRO A 635 -16.06 -14.95 -17.83
C PRO A 635 -15.36 -14.67 -16.50
N SER A 636 -15.54 -13.46 -15.98
CA SER A 636 -15.18 -13.14 -14.60
C SER A 636 -16.10 -13.88 -13.63
N HIS A 637 -15.63 -14.09 -12.39
CA HIS A 637 -16.50 -14.62 -11.35
C HIS A 637 -17.59 -13.58 -11.01
N PRO A 638 -18.85 -13.97 -10.71
CA PRO A 638 -19.92 -13.02 -10.38
C PRO A 638 -19.60 -12.09 -9.19
N SER A 639 -18.73 -12.52 -8.29
CA SER A 639 -18.25 -11.71 -7.15
C SER A 639 -16.97 -10.92 -7.42
N SER A 640 -16.44 -10.97 -8.65
CA SER A 640 -15.25 -10.21 -9.05
C SER A 640 -15.39 -8.76 -8.63
N PRO A 641 -14.38 -8.20 -7.93
CA PRO A 641 -14.43 -6.80 -7.56
C PRO A 641 -14.00 -5.88 -8.72
N HIS A 642 -13.44 -6.44 -9.80
CA HIS A 642 -13.02 -5.70 -10.99
C HIS A 642 -14.06 -5.75 -12.11
N SER A 643 -14.31 -4.58 -12.71
CA SER A 643 -15.22 -4.40 -13.86
C SER A 643 -14.57 -4.64 -15.22
N TYR A 644 -13.24 -4.57 -15.29
CA TYR A 644 -12.47 -4.71 -16.54
C TYR A 644 -11.84 -6.08 -16.68
N ASN A 645 -11.73 -6.57 -17.93
CA ASN A 645 -11.06 -7.83 -18.24
C ASN A 645 -9.52 -7.68 -18.18
N PRO A 646 -8.79 -8.48 -17.37
CA PRO A 646 -7.34 -8.40 -17.27
C PRO A 646 -6.57 -8.80 -18.52
N ASN A 647 -7.22 -9.51 -19.45
CA ASN A 647 -6.63 -9.95 -20.70
C ASN A 647 -6.98 -9.05 -21.89
N ALA A 648 -7.59 -7.89 -21.63
CA ALA A 648 -7.79 -6.85 -22.64
C ALA A 648 -6.46 -6.36 -23.20
N GLU A 649 -6.29 -6.37 -24.52
CA GLU A 649 -5.15 -5.71 -25.17
C GLU A 649 -5.41 -4.21 -25.40
N TYR A 650 -4.35 -3.40 -25.48
CA TYR A 650 -4.45 -1.94 -25.58
C TYR A 650 -5.32 -1.51 -26.76
N ALA A 651 -5.14 -2.19 -27.90
CA ALA A 651 -5.87 -1.90 -29.13
C ALA A 651 -7.37 -2.21 -29.01
N GLN A 652 -7.76 -3.08 -28.07
CA GLN A 652 -9.14 -3.49 -27.82
C GLN A 652 -9.80 -2.61 -26.75
N ASP A 653 -9.14 -2.44 -25.59
CA ASP A 653 -9.64 -1.65 -24.47
C ASP A 653 -8.46 -1.01 -23.70
N PRO A 654 -8.08 0.24 -24.05
CA PRO A 654 -7.02 0.97 -23.37
C PRO A 654 -7.29 1.21 -21.88
N GLU A 655 -8.56 1.36 -21.47
CA GLU A 655 -8.90 1.64 -20.08
C GLU A 655 -8.73 0.39 -19.23
N ALA A 656 -9.21 -0.76 -19.71
CA ALA A 656 -9.00 -2.04 -19.07
C ALA A 656 -7.50 -2.35 -18.91
N GLU A 657 -6.70 -2.14 -19.95
CA GLU A 657 -5.26 -2.33 -19.86
C GLU A 657 -4.64 -1.43 -18.80
N MET A 658 -4.91 -0.13 -18.84
CA MET A 658 -4.31 0.83 -17.89
C MET A 658 -4.79 0.60 -16.45
N TYR A 659 -6.04 0.15 -16.27
CA TYR A 659 -6.58 -0.27 -14.98
C TYR A 659 -5.78 -1.44 -14.42
N TRP A 660 -5.57 -2.51 -15.17
CA TRP A 660 -4.84 -3.68 -14.68
C TRP A 660 -3.34 -3.43 -14.53
N LEU A 661 -2.76 -2.62 -15.42
CA LEU A 661 -1.33 -2.31 -15.40
C LEU A 661 -0.92 -1.68 -14.07
N GLN A 662 -1.81 -0.94 -13.39
CA GLN A 662 -1.52 -0.32 -12.09
C GLN A 662 -1.07 -1.31 -11.00
N PHE A 663 -1.45 -2.59 -11.12
CA PHE A 663 -1.10 -3.66 -10.18
C PHE A 663 0.24 -4.33 -10.48
N SER A 664 0.92 -3.94 -11.56
CA SER A 664 2.21 -4.51 -11.94
C SER A 664 3.30 -4.15 -10.92
N ASP A 665 4.25 -5.05 -10.68
CA ASP A 665 5.29 -4.89 -9.65
C ASP A 665 6.07 -3.57 -9.78
N PHE A 666 6.38 -3.17 -11.02
CA PHE A 666 7.12 -1.93 -11.27
C PHE A 666 6.31 -0.65 -11.02
N TYR A 667 5.00 -0.75 -10.77
CA TYR A 667 4.15 0.37 -10.33
C TYR A 667 3.69 0.29 -8.88
N ASP A 668 3.82 -0.88 -8.28
CA ASP A 668 3.46 -1.17 -6.90
C ASP A 668 4.65 -0.94 -5.95
N TRP A 669 5.89 -1.21 -6.40
CA TRP A 669 7.08 -1.05 -5.55
C TRP A 669 7.60 0.39 -5.50
N PRO A 670 7.95 0.91 -4.31
CA PRO A 670 8.37 2.30 -4.15
C PRO A 670 9.79 2.54 -4.67
N HIS A 671 10.18 3.81 -4.77
CA HIS A 671 11.51 4.27 -5.18
C HIS A 671 11.97 3.92 -6.62
N ILE A 672 11.15 3.20 -7.39
CA ILE A 672 11.33 3.10 -8.85
C ILE A 672 11.06 4.48 -9.46
N GLN A 673 11.98 4.92 -10.33
CA GLN A 673 11.88 6.19 -11.02
C GLN A 673 11.10 6.00 -12.32
N TYR A 674 10.07 6.81 -12.55
CA TYR A 674 9.28 6.74 -13.78
C TYR A 674 9.73 7.78 -14.78
N PHE A 675 9.62 7.53 -16.09
CA PHE A 675 9.85 8.55 -17.12
C PHE A 675 8.74 8.58 -18.17
N ASP A 676 8.39 9.78 -18.64
CA ASP A 676 7.29 9.99 -19.58
C ASP A 676 7.71 9.86 -21.06
N ASP A 677 8.98 10.13 -21.35
CA ASP A 677 9.59 10.10 -22.69
C ASP A 677 11.13 10.11 -22.57
N GLY A 678 11.84 10.08 -23.71
CA GLY A 678 13.30 10.07 -23.74
C GLY A 678 13.97 11.34 -23.19
N SER A 679 13.32 12.51 -23.33
CA SER A 679 13.84 13.77 -22.81
C SER A 679 13.72 13.82 -21.28
N ASP A 680 12.58 13.39 -20.75
CA ASP A 680 12.36 13.24 -19.31
C ASP A 680 13.31 12.22 -18.69
N LEU A 681 13.53 11.09 -19.37
CA LEU A 681 14.51 10.08 -18.97
C LEU A 681 15.92 10.67 -18.88
N ASN A 682 16.39 11.36 -19.93
CA ASN A 682 17.71 12.00 -19.95
C ASN A 682 17.89 12.97 -18.77
N ARG A 683 16.92 13.86 -18.57
CA ARG A 683 16.94 14.82 -17.47
C ARG A 683 17.06 14.11 -16.13
N LYS A 684 16.24 13.09 -15.89
CA LYS A 684 16.24 12.31 -14.64
C LYS A 684 17.56 11.59 -14.43
N LEU A 685 18.13 10.96 -15.45
CA LEU A 685 19.42 10.28 -15.36
C LEU A 685 20.59 11.24 -15.10
N GLN A 686 20.51 12.49 -15.56
CA GLN A 686 21.53 13.51 -15.32
C GLN A 686 21.44 14.12 -13.92
N THR A 687 20.22 14.24 -13.36
CA THR A 687 19.99 14.92 -12.07
C THR A 687 19.81 13.97 -10.88
N ALA A 688 19.65 12.66 -11.11
CA ALA A 688 19.36 11.70 -10.05
C ALA A 688 20.53 11.50 -9.08
N ASP A 689 20.23 11.50 -7.79
CA ASP A 689 21.12 10.98 -6.77
C ASP A 689 20.95 9.45 -6.66
N PHE A 690 21.78 8.73 -7.41
CA PHE A 690 21.76 7.26 -7.42
C PHE A 690 22.05 6.64 -6.06
N ILE A 691 22.85 7.30 -5.21
CA ILE A 691 23.18 6.80 -3.86
C ILE A 691 21.98 6.97 -2.94
N ALA A 692 21.25 8.08 -3.03
CA ALA A 692 20.00 8.26 -2.30
C ALA A 692 18.94 7.24 -2.71
N ILE A 693 18.72 7.05 -4.02
CA ILE A 693 17.75 6.05 -4.54
C ILE A 693 18.12 4.64 -4.04
N HIS A 694 19.40 4.26 -4.13
CA HIS A 694 19.90 2.99 -3.61
C HIS A 694 19.58 2.80 -2.12
N LYS A 695 19.85 3.82 -1.28
CA LYS A 695 19.58 3.76 0.17
C LYS A 695 18.09 3.56 0.46
N SER A 696 17.22 4.28 -0.24
CA SER A 696 15.78 4.15 -0.09
C SER A 696 15.29 2.76 -0.52
N MET A 697 15.75 2.25 -1.68
CA MET A 697 15.42 0.88 -2.13
C MET A 697 15.90 -0.18 -1.13
N LYS A 698 17.09 0.00 -0.55
CA LYS A 698 17.64 -0.88 0.48
C LYS A 698 16.76 -0.93 1.71
N ALA A 699 16.33 0.23 2.21
CA ALA A 699 15.42 0.30 3.35
C ALA A 699 14.10 -0.41 3.06
N GLN A 700 13.50 -0.17 1.89
CA GLN A 700 12.29 -0.86 1.49
C GLN A 700 12.48 -2.38 1.41
N ASN A 701 13.61 -2.84 0.88
CA ASN A 701 13.88 -4.29 0.78
C ASN A 701 14.02 -4.95 2.15
N GLU A 702 14.53 -4.26 3.17
CA GLU A 702 14.52 -4.79 4.54
C GLU A 702 13.09 -4.89 5.11
N ILE A 703 12.24 -3.89 4.85
CA ILE A 703 10.81 -3.94 5.22
C ILE A 703 10.11 -5.13 4.54
N ARG A 704 10.22 -5.22 3.21
CA ARG A 704 9.65 -6.32 2.41
C ARG A 704 10.12 -7.69 2.90
N LYS A 705 11.41 -7.80 3.22
CA LYS A 705 11.98 -9.03 3.78
C LYS A 705 11.35 -9.38 5.13
N HIS A 706 11.20 -8.41 6.03
CA HIS A 706 10.59 -8.60 7.34
C HIS A 706 9.12 -9.03 7.22
N GLU A 707 8.32 -8.31 6.43
CA GLU A 707 6.91 -8.64 6.18
C GLU A 707 6.74 -10.04 5.59
N LEU A 708 7.57 -10.39 4.59
CA LEU A 708 7.49 -11.69 3.94
C LEU A 708 7.89 -12.83 4.88
N LEU A 709 8.92 -12.63 5.72
CA LEU A 709 9.28 -13.58 6.77
C LEU A 709 8.12 -13.76 7.75
N GLN A 710 7.53 -12.66 8.22
CA GLN A 710 6.40 -12.69 9.14
C GLN A 710 5.22 -13.47 8.56
N GLN A 711 4.86 -13.24 7.29
CA GLN A 711 3.79 -13.96 6.60
C GLN A 711 4.06 -15.46 6.53
N TRP A 712 5.26 -15.86 6.07
CA TRP A 712 5.62 -17.28 6.01
C TRP A 712 5.66 -17.92 7.40
N CYS A 713 6.15 -17.20 8.41
CA CYS A 713 6.15 -17.69 9.77
C CYS A 713 4.74 -17.86 10.36
N LYS A 714 3.76 -17.06 9.93
CA LYS A 714 2.34 -17.28 10.27
C LYS A 714 1.72 -18.47 9.53
N LEU A 715 2.20 -18.76 8.31
CA LEU A 715 1.65 -19.82 7.45
C LEU A 715 2.25 -21.20 7.73
N LEU A 716 3.54 -21.28 8.04
CA LEU A 716 4.25 -22.55 8.23
C LEU A 716 3.61 -23.47 9.31
N PRO A 717 3.22 -22.98 10.50
CA PRO A 717 2.56 -23.81 11.51
C PRO A 717 1.21 -24.39 11.06
N GLN A 718 0.61 -23.82 10.01
CA GLN A 718 -0.66 -24.28 9.45
C GLN A 718 -0.48 -25.48 8.51
N ILE A 719 0.75 -25.73 8.05
CA ILE A 719 1.09 -26.90 7.24
C ILE A 719 1.34 -28.07 8.19
N LYS A 720 0.41 -29.01 8.24
CA LYS A 720 0.50 -30.16 9.14
C LYS A 720 1.59 -31.11 8.67
N LYS A 721 2.43 -31.52 9.62
CA LYS A 721 3.49 -32.51 9.42
C LYS A 721 2.91 -33.92 9.49
N LYS A 722 3.37 -34.82 8.62
CA LYS A 722 2.93 -36.21 8.61
C LYS A 722 3.53 -37.05 9.74
#